data_AF-A0A2Z3JC30-F1
#
_entry.id   AF-A0A2Z3JC30-F1
#
_cell.length_a   1.000
_cell.length_b   1.000
_cell.length_c   1.000
_cell.angle_alpha   90.00
_cell.angle_beta   90.00
_cell.angle_gamma   90.00
#
_symmetry.space_group_name_H-M   'P 1'
#
loop_
_entity.id
_entity.type
_entity.pdbx_description
1 polymer ?
#
loop_
_entity_poly.entity_id
_entity_poly.type
_entity_poly.pdbx_seq_one_letter_code
_entity_poly.pdbx_strand_id
1 'polypeptide(L)'
;MTKAKKRARTVQNRFDGEALGLVLFALGIFLIITLVLPAQGAGFMSQAHAALMTWLSWGSYTLPMVPLCYGILIFLNKELRQLTRRLLGAAVVVLSLLALQELFFPNTAGALAALALGPLRVVSYAAALLPIITLTLGIELVLRLPALSLLKSFFRTLSAGVGLLLGWVQAVIEARQEGKETAHQRQQVRQHLSAHSRDLELLGKLYPDSRELQHWKDETKDAGRQVRALDEHGLKDLEAELKHWRDVSSSFVLGAGRDLHAAVEREAPDAGAEIEMLAQEVRAGRHELSLELPSTLASGALERLRRSLVMDLYRLSTKAGGLERERRRAAKALEKPDTTLLARERPAHAQRVQGWRELAEAYAAWSERSAPYAGWPELARAYDASPTRLAETLEQALLTDPDAVLSERHVWEEKLEQAQPDSASAPLLDFDFGEAVSAALGAGMTAQPPLIDLQLDGDRTAVSSELRPTETLVMAAEPVTVGVGSGAGQAPAPISPLPKPSGRNLDADSLPWEDEAEVTLPTPTRSRPQQGALELALPGVDLLDPIPPEVHNTAQLDLSARQRAGLINETLGQFGLAAKVVDFARGPTVTRYEIEPAPGEKISRIASLSNDLARALAVGGVRVEAPVPGKSVIGLEVPNAEREPVTFHTAVAASTFKHTRARLPIILGKSIDGELMVGDLAKMPHLLIAGSTGSGKSVCVNTLITSLLYKYLPTELRFLMIDPKMVELTPYDGIPHLVRGVVTNPMDAAGVLLGAVAHMERRYKMMSQIGAKNLEQYNAKMRQVNETELPHLVIIIDELADLMITSPKEVESAIMRLAQMARATGMHLVLATQRPSVDILTSLIKVNVPARIAFAVSSSHDSRTILDSMGAERLTGMGDMLFYQPGLIKPIRLQGPYISEDESNRITEELRRQVFEDAFVELYGPDFDGAVESGGPSHDKANLDFSDPLLRQAAEICIEEGQGSVSRLQRRLSVGHARAGKLMDLLEAMGIVSKHQGSKPREVLINREDLPEYFGK
;
A
#
# COMPACT_ATOMS: atom_id res chain seq x y z
N MET A 1 1.35 5.07 37.63
CA MET A 1 2.51 4.30 38.18
C MET A 1 2.39 2.76 38.07
N THR A 2 1.22 2.18 37.80
CA THR A 2 1.02 0.71 37.71
C THR A 2 1.48 0.07 36.38
N LYS A 3 1.61 0.84 35.28
CA LYS A 3 2.13 0.34 33.99
C LYS A 3 3.67 0.27 33.91
N ALA A 4 4.39 1.17 34.59
CA ALA A 4 5.86 1.24 34.57
C ALA A 4 6.51 0.08 35.36
N LYS A 5 5.94 -0.27 36.52
CA LYS A 5 6.38 -1.43 37.34
C LYS A 5 6.20 -2.78 36.64
N LYS A 6 5.31 -2.85 35.63
CA LYS A 6 5.04 -4.07 34.83
C LYS A 6 6.06 -4.29 33.71
N ARG A 7 6.72 -3.22 33.22
CA ARG A 7 7.75 -3.26 32.15
C ARG A 7 9.15 -3.59 32.66
N ALA A 8 9.53 -3.13 33.84
CA ALA A 8 10.82 -3.50 34.45
C ALA A 8 10.90 -5.01 34.76
N ARG A 9 9.77 -5.64 35.09
CA ARG A 9 9.68 -7.07 35.44
C ARG A 9 9.73 -8.00 34.21
N THR A 10 9.60 -7.47 32.98
CA THR A 10 9.49 -8.30 31.76
C THR A 10 10.83 -8.59 31.08
N VAL A 11 11.85 -7.75 31.27
CA VAL A 11 13.17 -7.95 30.65
C VAL A 11 14.02 -8.98 31.41
N GLN A 12 13.87 -9.04 32.74
CA GLN A 12 14.56 -10.02 33.58
C GLN A 12 14.04 -11.46 33.36
N ASN A 13 12.80 -11.62 32.88
CA ASN A 13 12.17 -12.92 32.62
C ASN A 13 12.58 -13.62 31.30
N ARG A 14 13.37 -12.99 30.41
CA ARG A 14 13.67 -13.59 29.09
C ARG A 14 14.72 -14.71 29.17
N PHE A 15 15.76 -14.52 29.98
CA PHE A 15 16.76 -15.57 30.27
C PHE A 15 16.18 -16.69 31.13
N ASP A 16 15.29 -16.36 32.07
CA ASP A 16 14.54 -17.37 32.83
C ASP A 16 13.59 -18.18 31.94
N GLY A 17 13.06 -17.56 30.87
CA GLY A 17 12.18 -18.21 29.90
C GLY A 17 12.87 -19.33 29.12
N GLU A 18 14.04 -19.09 28.53
CA GLU A 18 14.78 -20.12 27.77
C GLU A 18 15.25 -21.27 28.67
N ALA A 19 15.73 -20.97 29.89
CA ALA A 19 16.09 -21.98 30.87
C ALA A 19 14.88 -22.81 31.32
N LEU A 20 13.75 -22.15 31.59
CA LEU A 20 12.48 -22.81 31.90
C LEU A 20 11.99 -23.66 30.71
N GLY A 21 12.17 -23.18 29.49
CA GLY A 21 11.84 -23.88 28.25
C GLY A 21 12.66 -25.16 28.09
N LEU A 22 13.97 -25.10 28.36
CA LEU A 22 14.86 -26.26 28.34
C LEU A 22 14.51 -27.27 29.46
N VAL A 23 14.24 -26.78 30.68
CA VAL A 23 13.81 -27.63 31.81
C VAL A 23 12.51 -28.35 31.50
N LEU A 24 11.52 -27.66 30.92
CA LEU A 24 10.23 -28.25 30.57
C LEU A 24 10.34 -29.21 29.37
N PHE A 25 11.18 -28.90 28.39
CA PHE A 25 11.48 -29.82 27.30
C PHE A 25 12.16 -31.11 27.81
N ALA A 26 13.17 -30.97 28.68
CA ALA A 26 13.85 -32.10 29.31
C ALA A 26 12.90 -32.91 30.21
N LEU A 27 12.03 -32.24 30.97
CA LEU A 27 10.99 -32.89 31.78
C LEU A 27 10.01 -33.69 30.91
N GLY A 28 9.59 -33.13 29.76
CA GLY A 28 8.75 -33.82 28.79
C GLY A 28 9.41 -35.09 28.25
N ILE A 29 10.67 -35.00 27.83
CA ILE A 29 11.43 -36.17 27.37
C ILE A 29 11.62 -37.20 28.50
N PHE A 30 11.95 -36.75 29.71
CA PHE A 30 12.11 -37.63 30.87
C PHE A 30 10.83 -38.39 31.19
N LEU A 31 9.67 -37.73 31.14
CA LEU A 31 8.37 -38.37 31.34
C LEU A 31 8.03 -39.35 30.21
N ILE A 32 8.36 -39.06 28.95
CA ILE A 32 8.21 -40.01 27.83
C ILE A 32 9.06 -41.25 28.08
N ILE A 33 10.34 -41.08 28.41
CA ILE A 33 11.29 -42.17 28.70
C ILE A 33 10.77 -43.02 29.87
N THR A 34 10.30 -42.39 30.94
CA THR A 34 9.75 -43.07 32.13
C THR A 34 8.48 -43.89 31.79
N LEU A 35 7.69 -43.46 30.80
CA LEU A 35 6.44 -44.13 30.44
C LEU A 35 6.60 -45.20 29.33
N VAL A 36 7.55 -45.02 28.41
CA VAL A 36 7.73 -45.88 27.23
C VAL A 36 8.74 -47.00 27.46
N LEU A 37 9.80 -46.77 28.25
CA LEU A 37 10.82 -47.79 28.49
C LEU A 37 10.41 -48.67 29.69
N PRO A 38 10.41 -50.01 29.53
CA PRO A 38 10.12 -50.91 30.64
C PRO A 38 11.22 -50.81 31.69
N ALA A 39 10.90 -50.18 32.83
CA ALA A 39 11.84 -50.03 33.94
C ALA A 39 12.05 -51.40 34.62
N GLN A 40 13.08 -52.14 34.20
CA GLN A 40 13.49 -53.37 34.85
C GLN A 40 14.30 -53.01 36.12
N GLY A 41 13.66 -53.01 37.29
CA GLY A 41 14.32 -52.88 38.60
C GLY A 41 13.65 -51.92 39.59
N ALA A 42 14.08 -51.95 40.86
CA ALA A 42 13.56 -51.16 41.97
C ALA A 42 14.17 -49.73 42.04
N GLY A 43 14.10 -48.98 40.94
CA GLY A 43 14.61 -47.60 40.85
C GLY A 43 13.52 -46.52 40.89
N PHE A 44 13.92 -45.26 41.05
CA PHE A 44 13.02 -44.11 41.06
C PHE A 44 12.09 -44.06 39.83
N MET A 45 12.58 -44.40 38.64
CA MET A 45 11.77 -44.40 37.41
C MET A 45 10.67 -45.48 37.41
N SER A 46 10.88 -46.65 38.03
CA SER A 46 9.83 -47.67 38.12
C SER A 46 8.76 -47.28 39.14
N GLN A 47 9.15 -46.66 40.26
CA GLN A 47 8.19 -46.09 41.23
C GLN A 47 7.38 -44.94 40.62
N ALA A 48 8.03 -44.05 39.86
CA ALA A 48 7.35 -42.96 39.16
C ALA A 48 6.40 -43.47 38.08
N HIS A 49 6.81 -44.47 37.29
CA HIS A 49 5.93 -45.14 36.32
C HIS A 49 4.71 -45.77 37.00
N ALA A 50 4.92 -46.53 38.08
CA ALA A 50 3.84 -47.17 38.83
C ALA A 50 2.88 -46.14 39.44
N ALA A 51 3.39 -45.05 40.03
CA ALA A 51 2.57 -43.97 40.56
C ALA A 51 1.75 -43.27 39.47
N LEU A 52 2.37 -42.93 38.33
CA LEU A 52 1.68 -42.28 37.20
C LEU A 52 0.58 -43.18 36.61
N MET A 53 0.85 -44.47 36.45
CA MET A 53 -0.14 -45.43 35.96
C MET A 53 -1.27 -45.66 36.97
N THR A 54 -0.98 -45.66 38.27
CA THR A 54 -2.00 -45.84 39.31
C THR A 54 -2.93 -44.62 39.40
N TRP A 55 -2.38 -43.41 39.27
CA TRP A 55 -3.14 -42.18 39.42
C TRP A 55 -3.87 -41.74 38.14
N LEU A 56 -3.22 -41.84 36.97
CA LEU A 56 -3.75 -41.33 35.69
C LEU A 56 -3.96 -42.41 34.62
N SER A 57 -3.60 -43.68 34.86
CA SER A 57 -3.74 -44.77 33.87
C SER A 57 -3.14 -44.37 32.51
N TRP A 58 -3.78 -44.67 31.39
CA TRP A 58 -3.34 -44.24 30.05
C TRP A 58 -3.26 -42.71 29.89
N GLY A 59 -3.99 -41.93 30.70
CA GLY A 59 -3.91 -40.47 30.70
C GLY A 59 -2.50 -39.97 31.02
N SER A 60 -1.70 -40.78 31.72
CA SER A 60 -0.28 -40.51 31.97
C SER A 60 0.53 -40.32 30.68
N TYR A 61 0.18 -40.97 29.57
CA TYR A 61 0.89 -40.82 28.28
C TYR A 61 0.66 -39.46 27.60
N THR A 62 -0.37 -38.71 28.01
CA THR A 62 -0.63 -37.37 27.50
C THR A 62 0.09 -36.28 28.29
N LEU A 63 0.44 -36.58 29.55
CA LEU A 63 1.15 -35.68 30.47
C LEU A 63 2.49 -35.15 29.91
N PRO A 64 3.35 -35.93 29.23
CA PRO A 64 4.64 -35.48 28.74
C PRO A 64 4.53 -34.47 27.58
N MET A 65 3.44 -34.52 26.81
CA MET A 65 3.24 -33.64 25.65
C MET A 65 3.10 -32.18 26.06
N VAL A 66 2.53 -31.91 27.24
CA VAL A 66 2.32 -30.56 27.76
C VAL A 66 3.65 -29.81 28.01
N PRO A 67 4.58 -30.31 28.86
CA PRO A 67 5.86 -29.63 29.08
C PRO A 67 6.76 -29.68 27.83
N LEU A 68 6.68 -30.73 27.00
CA LEU A 68 7.41 -30.81 25.73
C LEU A 68 6.99 -29.70 24.75
N CYS A 69 5.68 -29.54 24.53
CA CYS A 69 5.16 -28.47 23.67
C CYS A 69 5.44 -27.09 24.25
N TYR A 70 5.36 -26.93 25.58
CA TYR A 70 5.68 -25.68 26.26
C TYR A 70 7.16 -25.30 26.09
N GLY A 71 8.07 -26.27 26.23
CA GLY A 71 9.50 -26.08 25.98
C GLY A 71 9.78 -25.64 24.54
N ILE A 72 9.22 -26.36 23.55
CA ILE A 72 9.37 -26.03 22.13
C ILE A 72 8.81 -24.63 21.80
N LEU A 73 7.66 -24.28 22.35
CA LEU A 73 7.02 -22.99 22.06
C LEU A 73 7.72 -21.80 22.71
N ILE A 74 8.35 -22.00 23.87
CA ILE A 74 9.24 -20.99 24.44
C ILE A 74 10.48 -20.80 23.55
N PHE A 75 11.07 -21.88 23.03
CA PHE A 75 12.16 -21.77 22.04
C PHE A 75 11.76 -21.03 20.76
N LEU A 76 10.51 -21.23 20.30
CA LEU A 76 9.97 -20.55 19.12
C LEU A 76 9.48 -19.11 19.39
N ASN A 77 9.68 -18.59 20.61
CA ASN A 77 9.38 -17.22 21.02
C ASN A 77 7.95 -16.74 20.66
N LYS A 78 6.97 -17.66 20.67
CA LYS A 78 5.55 -17.35 20.40
C LYS A 78 4.86 -16.86 21.68
N GLU A 79 3.88 -15.96 21.54
CA GLU A 79 3.15 -15.38 22.68
C GLU A 79 2.48 -16.44 23.58
N LEU A 80 2.97 -16.61 24.81
CA LEU A 80 2.44 -17.57 25.79
C LEU A 80 1.03 -17.24 26.33
N ARG A 81 0.52 -16.01 26.13
CA ARG A 81 -0.80 -15.60 26.65
C ARG A 81 -1.95 -16.44 26.09
N GLN A 82 -1.77 -16.99 24.90
CA GLN A 82 -2.79 -17.80 24.24
C GLN A 82 -2.59 -19.30 24.50
N LEU A 83 -1.48 -19.69 25.13
CA LEU A 83 -1.11 -21.06 25.44
C LEU A 83 -1.82 -21.55 26.71
N THR A 84 -1.94 -20.71 27.74
CA THR A 84 -2.64 -21.04 28.99
C THR A 84 -4.10 -21.47 28.72
N ARG A 85 -4.79 -20.77 27.80
CA ARG A 85 -6.13 -21.14 27.36
C ARG A 85 -6.16 -22.48 26.62
N ARG A 86 -5.19 -22.75 25.74
CA ARG A 86 -5.10 -24.04 25.03
C ARG A 86 -4.75 -25.20 25.96
N LEU A 87 -3.89 -24.98 26.95
CA LEU A 87 -3.51 -25.97 27.95
C LEU A 87 -4.65 -26.25 28.92
N LEU A 88 -5.36 -25.22 29.37
CA LEU A 88 -6.57 -25.40 30.16
C LEU A 88 -7.60 -26.22 29.37
N GLY A 89 -7.75 -25.94 28.07
CA GLY A 89 -8.63 -26.70 27.18
C GLY A 89 -8.21 -28.15 27.06
N ALA A 90 -6.93 -28.42 26.79
CA ALA A 90 -6.39 -29.76 26.68
C ALA A 90 -6.48 -30.55 28.00
N ALA A 91 -6.24 -29.91 29.15
CA ALA A 91 -6.40 -30.51 30.47
C ALA A 91 -7.86 -30.90 30.73
N VAL A 92 -8.80 -30.01 30.39
CA VAL A 92 -10.25 -30.30 30.47
C VAL A 92 -10.59 -31.48 29.56
N VAL A 93 -10.08 -31.53 28.32
CA VAL A 93 -10.29 -32.67 27.40
C VAL A 93 -9.81 -33.99 27.99
N VAL A 94 -8.59 -34.04 28.53
CA VAL A 94 -8.02 -35.28 29.11
C VAL A 94 -8.81 -35.70 30.34
N LEU A 95 -9.15 -34.77 31.24
CA LEU A 95 -9.95 -35.08 32.43
C LEU A 95 -11.36 -35.56 32.07
N SER A 96 -11.99 -34.95 31.07
CA SER A 96 -13.30 -35.37 30.57
C SER A 96 -13.25 -36.75 29.92
N LEU A 97 -12.17 -37.11 29.20
CA LEU A 97 -11.97 -38.45 28.65
C LEU A 97 -11.75 -39.51 29.73
N LEU A 98 -10.94 -39.20 30.76
CA LEU A 98 -10.75 -40.08 31.91
C LEU A 98 -12.06 -40.27 32.69
N ALA A 99 -12.84 -39.21 32.87
CA ALA A 99 -14.15 -39.28 33.50
C ALA A 99 -15.13 -40.13 32.66
N LEU A 100 -15.10 -39.98 31.33
CA LEU A 100 -15.93 -40.79 30.43
C LEU A 100 -15.53 -42.28 30.50
N GLN A 101 -14.23 -42.59 30.52
CA GLN A 101 -13.76 -43.96 30.66
C GLN A 101 -14.18 -44.57 31.99
N GLU A 102 -14.05 -43.86 33.11
CA GLU A 102 -14.47 -44.36 34.43
C GLU A 102 -15.98 -44.65 34.50
N LEU A 103 -16.79 -43.91 33.72
CA LEU A 103 -18.22 -44.14 33.59
C LEU A 103 -18.54 -45.43 32.81
N PHE A 104 -17.81 -45.73 31.73
CA PHE A 104 -18.03 -46.91 30.90
C PHE A 104 -17.31 -48.17 31.42
N PHE A 105 -16.18 -48.00 32.08
CA PHE A 105 -15.30 -49.05 32.59
C PHE A 105 -14.85 -48.67 34.01
N PRO A 106 -15.69 -48.94 35.03
CA PRO A 106 -15.42 -48.52 36.40
C PRO A 106 -14.11 -49.11 36.94
N ASN A 107 -13.35 -48.29 37.68
CA ASN A 107 -12.05 -48.59 38.27
C ASN A 107 -10.88 -48.79 37.28
N THR A 108 -11.00 -48.32 36.03
CA THR A 108 -9.93 -48.46 35.01
C THR A 108 -9.22 -47.15 34.64
N ALA A 109 -9.80 -45.99 35.01
CA ALA A 109 -9.29 -44.68 34.62
C ALA A 109 -8.30 -44.05 35.63
N GLY A 110 -7.86 -44.81 36.64
CA GLY A 110 -6.94 -44.36 37.68
C GLY A 110 -7.62 -43.65 38.86
N ALA A 111 -6.87 -43.50 39.96
CA ALA A 111 -7.40 -43.02 41.23
C ALA A 111 -8.00 -41.59 41.17
N LEU A 112 -7.48 -40.71 40.30
CA LEU A 112 -7.99 -39.34 40.13
C LEU A 112 -9.40 -39.29 39.54
N ALA A 113 -9.67 -40.11 38.52
CA ALA A 113 -10.98 -40.17 37.88
C ALA A 113 -12.03 -40.75 38.82
N ALA A 114 -11.66 -41.79 39.59
CA ALA A 114 -12.51 -42.39 40.61
C ALA A 114 -12.89 -41.41 41.71
N LEU A 115 -11.95 -40.55 42.14
CA LEU A 115 -12.19 -39.53 43.17
C LEU A 115 -13.07 -38.38 42.64
N ALA A 116 -12.86 -37.95 41.40
CA ALA A 116 -13.65 -36.89 40.76
C ALA A 116 -15.11 -37.30 40.50
N LEU A 117 -15.35 -38.58 40.17
CA LEU A 117 -16.69 -39.11 39.89
C LEU A 117 -17.39 -39.73 41.10
N GLY A 118 -16.71 -39.89 42.23
CA GLY A 118 -17.27 -40.42 43.48
C GLY A 118 -18.63 -39.83 43.87
N PRO A 119 -18.83 -38.50 43.82
CA PRO A 119 -20.12 -37.86 44.16
C PRO A 119 -21.23 -38.08 43.10
N LEU A 120 -20.84 -38.38 41.85
CA LEU A 120 -21.74 -38.45 40.69
C LEU A 120 -22.24 -39.88 40.39
N ARG A 121 -21.64 -40.90 41.02
CA ARG A 121 -22.05 -42.31 40.86
C ARG A 121 -23.47 -42.62 41.34
N VAL A 122 -24.12 -41.71 42.07
CA VAL A 122 -25.47 -41.89 42.65
C VAL A 122 -26.60 -41.43 41.71
N VAL A 123 -26.28 -40.73 40.61
CA VAL A 123 -27.30 -40.15 39.69
C VAL A 123 -27.24 -40.83 38.32
N SER A 124 -28.41 -41.22 37.79
CA SER A 124 -28.60 -41.95 36.52
C SER A 124 -28.07 -41.19 35.28
N TYR A 125 -28.22 -41.78 34.08
CA TYR A 125 -27.80 -41.37 32.72
C TYR A 125 -27.47 -39.88 32.45
N ALA A 126 -28.10 -38.92 33.15
CA ALA A 126 -27.68 -37.52 33.22
C ALA A 126 -26.20 -37.32 33.63
N ALA A 127 -25.62 -38.20 34.47
CA ALA A 127 -24.22 -38.12 34.88
C ALA A 127 -23.24 -38.27 33.70
N ALA A 128 -23.65 -38.94 32.61
CA ALA A 128 -22.83 -39.09 31.39
C ALA A 128 -22.74 -37.81 30.55
N LEU A 129 -23.71 -36.89 30.69
CA LEU A 129 -23.74 -35.66 29.90
C LEU A 129 -22.67 -34.67 30.36
N LEU A 130 -22.32 -34.65 31.65
CA LEU A 130 -21.36 -33.71 32.21
C LEU A 130 -19.93 -33.92 31.65
N PRO A 131 -19.36 -35.15 31.59
CA PRO A 131 -18.09 -35.40 30.91
C PRO A 131 -18.13 -35.05 29.42
N ILE A 132 -19.24 -35.29 28.72
CA ILE A 132 -19.38 -35.01 27.28
C ILE A 132 -19.43 -33.49 27.01
N ILE A 133 -20.18 -32.74 27.82
CA ILE A 133 -20.27 -31.29 27.72
C ILE A 133 -18.93 -30.64 28.07
N THR A 134 -18.26 -31.12 29.12
CA THR A 134 -16.93 -30.61 29.48
C THR A 134 -15.88 -30.97 28.43
N LEU A 135 -15.96 -32.16 27.81
CA LEU A 135 -15.09 -32.57 26.71
C LEU A 135 -15.23 -31.62 25.52
N THR A 136 -16.46 -31.35 25.10
CA THR A 136 -16.74 -30.45 23.97
C THR A 136 -16.29 -29.01 24.25
N LEU A 137 -16.54 -28.50 25.46
CA LEU A 137 -16.06 -27.19 25.88
C LEU A 137 -14.52 -27.11 25.91
N GLY A 138 -13.86 -28.18 26.37
CA GLY A 138 -12.41 -28.30 26.34
C GLY A 138 -11.85 -28.21 24.92
N ILE A 139 -12.46 -28.93 23.96
CA ILE A 139 -12.07 -28.91 22.54
C ILE A 139 -12.28 -27.51 21.94
N GLU A 140 -13.41 -26.86 22.21
CA GLU A 140 -13.66 -25.48 21.76
C GLU A 140 -12.59 -24.50 22.29
N LEU A 141 -12.18 -24.69 23.56
CA LEU A 141 -11.15 -23.87 24.19
C LEU A 141 -9.77 -24.07 23.54
N VAL A 142 -9.44 -25.29 23.11
CA VAL A 142 -8.22 -25.61 22.35
C VAL A 142 -8.25 -24.99 20.95
N LEU A 143 -9.38 -25.13 20.24
CA LEU A 143 -9.56 -24.71 18.85
C LEU A 143 -9.91 -23.22 18.67
N ARG A 144 -10.10 -22.47 19.77
CA ARG A 144 -10.52 -21.06 19.80
C ARG A 144 -11.87 -20.80 19.15
N LEU A 145 -12.76 -21.77 19.23
CA LEU A 145 -14.13 -21.56 18.79
C LEU A 145 -14.91 -20.76 19.84
N PRO A 146 -15.92 -19.97 19.45
CA PRO A 146 -16.82 -19.33 20.39
C PRO A 146 -17.51 -20.39 21.26
N ALA A 147 -17.72 -20.08 22.54
CA ALA A 147 -18.28 -21.03 23.49
C ALA A 147 -19.64 -21.58 23.03
N LEU A 148 -19.83 -22.89 23.20
CA LEU A 148 -20.99 -23.68 22.81
C LEU A 148 -21.20 -23.81 21.29
N SER A 149 -20.24 -23.46 20.45
CA SER A 149 -20.38 -23.56 18.99
C SER A 149 -20.35 -25.00 18.46
N LEU A 150 -19.45 -25.85 18.96
CA LEU A 150 -19.42 -27.29 18.66
C LEU A 150 -20.60 -27.98 19.31
N LEU A 151 -21.01 -27.58 20.52
CA LEU A 151 -22.20 -28.14 21.16
C LEU A 151 -23.47 -27.79 20.38
N LYS A 152 -23.64 -26.53 19.97
CA LYS A 152 -24.73 -26.09 19.08
C LYS A 152 -24.67 -26.79 17.73
N SER A 153 -23.49 -26.94 17.14
CA SER A 153 -23.32 -27.67 15.89
C SER A 153 -23.64 -29.15 16.06
N PHE A 154 -23.22 -29.78 17.16
CA PHE A 154 -23.51 -31.17 17.49
C PHE A 154 -25.01 -31.37 17.70
N PHE A 155 -25.69 -30.54 18.49
CA PHE A 155 -27.15 -30.62 18.63
C PHE A 155 -27.89 -30.31 17.33
N ARG A 156 -27.33 -29.46 16.46
CA ARG A 156 -27.87 -29.22 15.11
C ARG A 156 -27.62 -30.39 14.16
N THR A 157 -26.47 -31.06 14.24
CA THR A 157 -26.15 -32.25 13.44
C THR A 157 -26.77 -33.51 14.04
N LEU A 158 -27.09 -33.53 15.33
CA LEU A 158 -27.83 -34.58 16.01
C LEU A 158 -29.32 -34.38 15.78
N SER A 159 -29.84 -33.15 15.76
CA SER A 159 -31.22 -32.92 15.31
C SER A 159 -31.38 -33.23 13.82
N ALA A 160 -30.40 -32.85 12.99
CA ALA A 160 -30.35 -33.26 11.59
C ALA A 160 -30.07 -34.76 11.43
N GLY A 161 -29.25 -35.36 12.31
CA GLY A 161 -28.77 -36.74 12.24
C GLY A 161 -29.75 -37.75 12.83
N VAL A 162 -30.49 -37.39 13.88
CA VAL A 162 -31.68 -38.09 14.38
C VAL A 162 -32.81 -37.90 13.39
N GLY A 163 -32.93 -36.74 12.74
CA GLY A 163 -33.82 -36.54 11.60
C GLY A 163 -33.47 -37.44 10.40
N LEU A 164 -32.18 -37.61 10.11
CA LEU A 164 -31.66 -38.48 9.06
C LEU A 164 -31.73 -39.96 9.44
N LEU A 165 -31.45 -40.36 10.68
CA LEU A 165 -31.54 -41.74 11.17
C LEU A 165 -32.99 -42.19 11.32
N LEU A 166 -33.88 -41.34 11.83
CA LEU A 166 -35.32 -41.60 11.77
C LEU A 166 -35.78 -41.68 10.31
N GLY A 167 -35.29 -40.79 9.44
CA GLY A 167 -35.55 -40.85 8.00
C GLY A 167 -35.02 -42.10 7.30
N TRP A 168 -33.85 -42.60 7.70
CA TRP A 168 -33.17 -43.77 7.10
C TRP A 168 -33.73 -45.08 7.65
N VAL A 169 -34.02 -45.15 8.95
CA VAL A 169 -34.73 -46.30 9.57
C VAL A 169 -36.15 -46.39 9.03
N GLN A 170 -36.83 -45.26 8.80
CA GLN A 170 -38.16 -45.24 8.20
C GLN A 170 -38.12 -45.55 6.70
N ALA A 171 -37.08 -45.12 5.98
CA ALA A 171 -36.84 -45.54 4.58
C ALA A 171 -36.50 -47.04 4.46
N VAL A 172 -35.80 -47.63 5.44
CA VAL A 172 -35.50 -49.07 5.49
C VAL A 172 -36.74 -49.90 5.85
N ILE A 173 -37.67 -49.35 6.65
CA ILE A 173 -38.96 -49.97 6.97
C ILE A 173 -39.91 -49.88 5.76
N GLU A 174 -40.00 -48.74 5.09
CA GLU A 174 -40.82 -48.53 3.88
C GLU A 174 -40.28 -49.33 2.66
N ALA A 175 -38.95 -49.43 2.49
CA ALA A 175 -38.32 -50.26 1.46
C ALA A 175 -38.54 -51.77 1.65
N ARG A 176 -39.01 -52.19 2.84
CA ARG A 176 -39.38 -53.58 3.13
C ARG A 176 -40.83 -53.90 2.78
N GLN A 177 -41.67 -52.89 2.50
CA GLN A 177 -43.10 -53.06 2.22
C GLN A 177 -43.52 -52.61 0.80
N GLU A 178 -42.82 -51.67 0.13
CA GLU A 178 -43.30 -51.10 -1.15
C GLU A 178 -42.26 -51.04 -2.30
N GLY A 179 -41.14 -51.76 -2.21
CA GLY A 179 -40.15 -51.83 -3.29
C GLY A 179 -39.11 -50.70 -3.25
N LYS A 180 -37.89 -50.99 -3.70
CA LYS A 180 -36.71 -50.12 -3.49
C LYS A 180 -36.73 -48.83 -4.31
N GLU A 181 -37.45 -48.80 -5.43
CA GLU A 181 -37.46 -47.66 -6.36
C GLU A 181 -38.36 -46.51 -5.85
N THR A 182 -39.51 -46.84 -5.26
CA THR A 182 -40.47 -45.87 -4.70
C THR A 182 -39.88 -45.13 -3.49
N ALA A 183 -39.14 -45.82 -2.63
CA ALA A 183 -38.45 -45.23 -1.49
C ALA A 183 -37.35 -44.22 -1.92
N HIS A 184 -36.62 -44.51 -3.00
CA HIS A 184 -35.60 -43.61 -3.53
C HIS A 184 -36.23 -42.37 -4.17
N GLN A 185 -37.29 -42.53 -4.95
CA GLN A 185 -38.05 -41.41 -5.53
C GLN A 185 -38.63 -40.51 -4.43
N ARG A 186 -39.23 -41.09 -3.38
CA ARG A 186 -39.75 -40.35 -2.22
C ARG A 186 -38.67 -39.53 -1.52
N GLN A 187 -37.46 -40.07 -1.40
CA GLN A 187 -36.32 -39.34 -0.83
C GLN A 187 -35.86 -38.18 -1.73
N GLN A 188 -35.81 -38.37 -3.05
CA GLN A 188 -35.45 -37.32 -4.01
C GLN A 188 -36.46 -36.17 -4.02
N VAL A 189 -37.76 -36.49 -4.07
CA VAL A 189 -38.85 -35.49 -4.03
C VAL A 189 -38.78 -34.66 -2.73
N ARG A 190 -38.49 -35.29 -1.58
CA ARG A 190 -38.27 -34.57 -0.31
C ARG A 190 -37.09 -33.61 -0.36
N GLN A 191 -35.98 -34.02 -0.96
CA GLN A 191 -34.80 -33.15 -1.08
C GLN A 191 -35.13 -31.93 -1.94
N HIS A 192 -35.77 -32.13 -3.09
CA HIS A 192 -36.20 -31.04 -3.97
C HIS A 192 -37.20 -30.10 -3.29
N LEU A 193 -38.15 -30.64 -2.53
CA LEU A 193 -39.15 -29.87 -1.79
C LEU A 193 -38.52 -29.04 -0.66
N SER A 194 -37.51 -29.59 0.02
CA SER A 194 -36.73 -28.85 1.03
C SER A 194 -35.85 -27.75 0.43
N ALA A 195 -35.34 -27.93 -0.79
CA ALA A 195 -34.59 -26.90 -1.50
C ALA A 195 -35.52 -25.75 -1.92
N HIS A 196 -36.64 -26.08 -2.58
CA HIS A 196 -37.62 -25.09 -3.00
C HIS A 196 -38.22 -24.30 -1.83
N SER A 197 -38.50 -24.97 -0.70
CA SER A 197 -38.98 -24.31 0.52
C SER A 197 -38.01 -23.27 1.08
N ARG A 198 -36.69 -23.52 1.01
CA ARG A 198 -35.66 -22.54 1.44
C ARG A 198 -35.63 -21.33 0.51
N ASP A 199 -35.75 -21.55 -0.79
CA ASP A 199 -35.79 -20.46 -1.77
C ASP A 199 -37.02 -19.57 -1.57
N LEU A 200 -38.19 -20.17 -1.36
CA LEU A 200 -39.43 -19.45 -1.03
C LEU A 200 -39.34 -18.73 0.32
N GLU A 201 -38.60 -19.25 1.31
CA GLU A 201 -38.40 -18.55 2.58
C GLU A 201 -37.54 -17.28 2.41
N LEU A 202 -36.50 -17.35 1.57
CA LEU A 202 -35.67 -16.18 1.24
C LEU A 202 -36.48 -15.15 0.45
N LEU A 203 -37.23 -15.58 -0.58
CA LEU A 203 -38.09 -14.70 -1.36
C LEU A 203 -39.19 -14.05 -0.49
N GLY A 204 -39.80 -14.82 0.42
CA GLY A 204 -40.81 -14.30 1.34
C GLY A 204 -40.26 -13.26 2.33
N LYS A 205 -38.98 -13.31 2.69
CA LYS A 205 -38.33 -12.25 3.49
C LYS A 205 -38.10 -10.97 2.68
N LEU A 206 -37.83 -11.09 1.38
CA LEU A 206 -37.57 -9.96 0.49
C LEU A 206 -38.87 -9.30 -0.02
N TYR A 207 -39.93 -10.09 -0.16
CA TYR A 207 -41.25 -9.70 -0.69
C TYR A 207 -42.36 -10.14 0.28
N PRO A 208 -42.45 -9.54 1.48
CA PRO A 208 -43.41 -9.95 2.50
C PRO A 208 -44.87 -9.79 2.07
N ASP A 209 -45.15 -8.84 1.17
CA ASP A 209 -46.50 -8.50 0.71
C ASP A 209 -47.02 -9.36 -0.46
N SER A 210 -46.20 -10.26 -1.00
CA SER A 210 -46.61 -11.12 -2.12
C SER A 210 -47.50 -12.26 -1.63
N ARG A 211 -48.80 -12.19 -1.95
CA ARG A 211 -49.77 -13.24 -1.64
C ARG A 211 -49.47 -14.55 -2.37
N GLU A 212 -48.89 -14.48 -3.57
CA GLU A 212 -48.51 -15.64 -4.39
C GLU A 212 -47.38 -16.44 -3.74
N LEU A 213 -46.34 -15.77 -3.23
CA LEU A 213 -45.24 -16.43 -2.53
C LEU A 213 -45.68 -17.07 -1.21
N GLN A 214 -46.61 -16.43 -0.49
CA GLN A 214 -47.19 -17.01 0.73
C GLN A 214 -48.01 -18.25 0.41
N HIS A 215 -48.81 -18.19 -0.66
CA HIS A 215 -49.59 -19.33 -1.15
C HIS A 215 -48.70 -20.52 -1.54
N TRP A 216 -47.68 -20.32 -2.39
CA TRP A 216 -46.75 -21.40 -2.77
C TRP A 216 -45.96 -21.95 -1.58
N LYS A 217 -45.64 -21.10 -0.59
CA LYS A 217 -44.98 -21.52 0.64
C LYS A 217 -45.87 -22.44 1.47
N ASP A 218 -47.16 -22.13 1.56
CA ASP A 218 -48.14 -22.96 2.26
C ASP A 218 -48.41 -24.27 1.49
N GLU A 219 -48.57 -24.22 0.17
CA GLU A 219 -48.71 -25.41 -0.69
C GLU A 219 -47.50 -26.34 -0.60
N THR A 220 -46.28 -25.79 -0.69
CA THR A 220 -45.04 -26.56 -0.56
C THR A 220 -44.94 -27.21 0.83
N LYS A 221 -45.40 -26.52 1.88
CA LYS A 221 -45.39 -27.03 3.25
C LYS A 221 -46.41 -28.13 3.46
N ASP A 222 -47.59 -28.01 2.86
CA ASP A 222 -48.64 -29.03 2.93
C ASP A 222 -48.28 -30.26 2.09
N ALA A 223 -47.72 -30.08 0.89
CA ALA A 223 -47.13 -31.16 0.12
C ALA A 223 -46.03 -31.88 0.91
N GLY A 224 -45.15 -31.14 1.60
CA GLY A 224 -44.12 -31.70 2.48
C GLY A 224 -44.66 -32.60 3.60
N ARG A 225 -45.88 -32.33 4.10
CA ARG A 225 -46.58 -33.17 5.08
C ARG A 225 -47.19 -34.41 4.44
N GLN A 226 -47.71 -34.28 3.22
CA GLN A 226 -48.44 -35.33 2.51
C GLN A 226 -47.55 -36.35 1.79
N VAL A 227 -46.28 -36.00 1.45
CA VAL A 227 -45.31 -36.88 0.76
C VAL A 227 -45.14 -38.27 1.42
N ARG A 228 -45.44 -38.39 2.72
CA ARG A 228 -45.38 -39.65 3.49
C ARG A 228 -46.44 -40.67 3.08
N ALA A 229 -47.58 -40.21 2.58
CA ALA A 229 -48.75 -41.04 2.33
C ALA A 229 -49.00 -41.29 0.82
N LEU A 230 -48.12 -40.78 -0.05
CA LEU A 230 -48.26 -40.91 -1.51
C LEU A 230 -47.64 -42.22 -2.03
N ASP A 231 -48.36 -42.83 -2.97
CA ASP A 231 -47.93 -43.99 -3.75
C ASP A 231 -47.03 -43.56 -4.93
N GLU A 232 -46.55 -44.51 -5.74
CA GLU A 232 -45.61 -44.21 -6.84
C GLU A 232 -46.18 -43.22 -7.87
N HIS A 233 -47.47 -43.31 -8.16
CA HIS A 233 -48.13 -42.37 -9.07
C HIS A 233 -48.22 -40.97 -8.45
N GLY A 234 -48.69 -40.87 -7.20
CA GLY A 234 -48.75 -39.60 -6.49
C GLY A 234 -47.38 -38.94 -6.28
N LEU A 235 -46.29 -39.72 -6.19
CA LEU A 235 -44.93 -39.17 -6.13
C LEU A 235 -44.47 -38.58 -7.48
N LYS A 236 -44.83 -39.20 -8.61
CA LYS A 236 -44.54 -38.66 -9.95
C LYS A 236 -45.35 -37.40 -10.24
N ASP A 237 -46.62 -37.39 -9.83
CA ASP A 237 -47.48 -36.22 -9.96
C ASP A 237 -46.95 -35.06 -9.12
N LEU A 238 -46.55 -35.32 -7.86
CA LEU A 238 -45.94 -34.29 -7.01
C LEU A 238 -44.58 -33.80 -7.55
N GLU A 239 -43.80 -34.66 -8.20
CA GLU A 239 -42.56 -34.23 -8.85
C GLU A 239 -42.83 -33.31 -10.05
N ALA A 240 -43.89 -33.58 -10.81
CA ALA A 240 -44.35 -32.71 -11.89
C ALA A 240 -44.89 -31.36 -11.36
N GLU A 241 -45.67 -31.37 -10.27
CA GLU A 241 -46.13 -30.16 -9.57
C GLU A 241 -44.95 -29.34 -9.04
N LEU A 242 -43.96 -29.99 -8.41
CA LEU A 242 -42.78 -29.31 -7.90
C LEU A 242 -41.89 -28.74 -9.02
N LYS A 243 -41.88 -29.37 -10.19
CA LYS A 243 -41.26 -28.79 -11.39
C LYS A 243 -42.02 -27.54 -11.83
N HIS A 244 -43.35 -27.61 -11.87
CA HIS A 244 -44.20 -26.45 -12.17
C HIS A 244 -43.98 -25.29 -11.18
N TRP A 245 -43.97 -25.55 -9.87
CA TRP A 245 -43.70 -24.53 -8.85
C TRP A 245 -42.30 -23.91 -8.99
N ARG A 246 -41.29 -24.70 -9.37
CA ARG A 246 -39.96 -24.17 -9.67
C ARG A 246 -39.98 -23.25 -10.88
N ASP A 247 -40.64 -23.65 -11.97
CA ASP A 247 -40.75 -22.84 -13.18
C ASP A 247 -41.48 -21.52 -12.90
N VAL A 248 -42.54 -21.56 -12.09
CA VAL A 248 -43.30 -20.38 -11.66
C VAL A 248 -42.46 -19.48 -10.74
N SER A 249 -41.78 -20.03 -9.74
CA SER A 249 -40.89 -19.25 -8.86
C SER A 249 -39.68 -18.67 -9.62
N SER A 250 -39.15 -19.37 -10.61
CA SER A 250 -38.09 -18.88 -11.49
C SER A 250 -38.60 -17.72 -12.35
N SER A 251 -39.83 -17.81 -12.84
CA SER A 251 -40.50 -16.71 -13.55
C SER A 251 -40.70 -15.49 -12.66
N PHE A 252 -41.07 -15.70 -11.38
CA PHE A 252 -41.13 -14.62 -10.39
C PHE A 252 -39.77 -13.98 -10.15
N VAL A 253 -38.70 -14.77 -9.97
CA VAL A 253 -37.32 -14.28 -9.79
C VAL A 253 -36.84 -13.47 -11.00
N LEU A 254 -37.16 -13.94 -12.22
CA LEU A 254 -36.85 -13.21 -13.44
C LEU A 254 -37.61 -11.87 -13.53
N GLY A 255 -38.90 -11.85 -13.15
CA GLY A 255 -39.70 -10.63 -13.07
C GLY A 255 -39.14 -9.65 -12.03
N ALA A 256 -38.95 -10.12 -10.80
CA ALA A 256 -38.35 -9.37 -9.70
C ALA A 256 -36.95 -8.83 -10.03
N GLY A 257 -36.14 -9.60 -10.77
CA GLY A 257 -34.83 -9.18 -11.25
C GLY A 257 -34.91 -8.10 -12.30
N ARG A 258 -35.85 -8.17 -13.24
CA ARG A 258 -36.10 -7.08 -14.21
C ARG A 258 -36.58 -5.80 -13.53
N ASP A 259 -37.49 -5.91 -12.56
CA ASP A 259 -37.98 -4.75 -11.82
C ASP A 259 -36.84 -4.08 -11.03
N LEU A 260 -35.99 -4.88 -10.38
CA LEU A 260 -34.82 -4.36 -9.67
C LEU A 260 -33.78 -3.78 -10.64
N HIS A 261 -33.56 -4.40 -11.80
CA HIS A 261 -32.69 -3.87 -12.85
C HIS A 261 -33.18 -2.48 -13.32
N ALA A 262 -34.48 -2.36 -13.61
CA ALA A 262 -35.09 -1.09 -13.99
C ALA A 262 -35.07 -0.03 -12.85
N ALA A 263 -35.06 -0.46 -11.58
CA ALA A 263 -34.88 0.43 -10.45
C ALA A 263 -33.42 0.91 -10.32
N VAL A 264 -32.45 0.00 -10.52
CA VAL A 264 -31.01 0.31 -10.53
C VAL A 264 -30.64 1.21 -11.71
N GLU A 265 -31.28 1.06 -12.86
CA GLU A 265 -31.06 1.97 -13.99
C GLU A 265 -31.54 3.40 -13.70
N ARG A 266 -32.59 3.55 -12.87
CA ARG A 266 -33.18 4.84 -12.49
C ARG A 266 -32.66 5.42 -11.18
N GLU A 267 -31.67 4.78 -10.53
CA GLU A 267 -31.21 5.19 -9.20
C GLU A 267 -30.24 6.39 -9.22
N ALA A 268 -29.60 6.67 -10.37
CA ALA A 268 -28.64 7.75 -10.52
C ALA A 268 -29.35 9.08 -10.85
N PRO A 269 -29.21 10.13 -10.02
CA PRO A 269 -29.69 11.47 -10.33
C PRO A 269 -28.76 12.17 -11.33
N ASP A 270 -29.31 13.13 -12.10
CA ASP A 270 -28.56 13.95 -13.06
C ASP A 270 -27.36 14.67 -12.41
N ALA A 271 -27.46 15.01 -11.12
CA ALA A 271 -26.40 15.61 -10.32
C ALA A 271 -25.07 14.84 -10.38
N GLY A 272 -25.09 13.50 -10.48
CA GLY A 272 -23.86 12.71 -10.61
C GLY A 272 -23.09 13.01 -11.90
N ALA A 273 -23.83 13.13 -13.01
CA ALA A 273 -23.25 13.47 -14.31
C ALA A 273 -22.82 14.93 -14.38
N GLU A 274 -23.58 15.84 -13.76
CA GLU A 274 -23.22 17.26 -13.65
C GLU A 274 -21.91 17.46 -12.89
N ILE A 275 -21.71 16.77 -11.77
CA ILE A 275 -20.46 16.81 -10.98
C ILE A 275 -19.27 16.33 -11.82
N GLU A 276 -19.41 15.21 -12.53
CA GLU A 276 -18.33 14.66 -13.35
C GLU A 276 -18.00 15.59 -14.53
N MET A 277 -19.01 16.15 -15.18
CA MET A 277 -18.87 17.11 -16.28
C MET A 277 -18.14 18.37 -15.80
N LEU A 278 -18.58 18.97 -14.69
CA LEU A 278 -17.96 20.18 -14.14
C LEU A 278 -16.52 19.92 -13.69
N ALA A 279 -16.26 18.79 -13.03
CA ALA A 279 -14.90 18.39 -12.67
C ALA A 279 -14.00 18.20 -13.91
N GLN A 280 -14.56 17.69 -15.01
CA GLN A 280 -13.84 17.55 -16.27
C GLN A 280 -13.57 18.91 -16.93
N GLU A 281 -14.50 19.85 -16.88
CA GLU A 281 -14.30 21.22 -17.39
C GLU A 281 -13.20 21.96 -16.61
N VAL A 282 -13.19 21.84 -15.28
CA VAL A 282 -12.12 22.41 -14.44
C VAL A 282 -10.77 21.76 -14.75
N ARG A 283 -10.70 20.43 -14.93
CA ARG A 283 -9.45 19.75 -15.33
C ARG A 283 -8.98 20.14 -16.73
N ALA A 284 -9.90 20.37 -17.65
CA ALA A 284 -9.60 20.72 -19.02
C ALA A 284 -9.28 22.21 -19.21
N GLY A 285 -9.25 23.00 -18.13
CA GLY A 285 -8.93 24.42 -18.18
C GLY A 285 -10.05 25.30 -18.75
N ARG A 286 -11.29 24.82 -18.83
CA ARG A 286 -12.42 25.51 -19.49
C ARG A 286 -13.37 26.21 -18.52
N HIS A 287 -13.04 26.25 -17.23
CA HIS A 287 -13.90 26.80 -16.19
C HIS A 287 -13.11 27.81 -15.35
N GLU A 288 -13.72 28.87 -14.82
CA GLU A 288 -12.99 29.93 -14.10
C GLU A 288 -12.20 29.42 -12.89
N LEU A 289 -12.70 28.37 -12.22
CA LEU A 289 -11.98 27.66 -11.15
C LEU A 289 -10.66 27.01 -11.60
N SER A 290 -10.36 26.91 -12.89
CA SER A 290 -9.07 26.43 -13.40
C SER A 290 -8.02 27.54 -13.54
N LEU A 291 -8.40 28.81 -13.40
CA LEU A 291 -7.48 29.93 -13.48
C LEU A 291 -6.66 30.01 -12.19
N GLU A 292 -5.36 29.77 -12.31
CA GLU A 292 -4.43 29.97 -11.20
C GLU A 292 -4.16 31.46 -11.00
N LEU A 293 -4.24 31.89 -9.74
CA LEU A 293 -4.02 33.26 -9.35
C LEU A 293 -2.61 33.44 -8.75
N PRO A 294 -1.95 34.58 -9.01
CA PRO A 294 -0.61 34.86 -8.49
C PRO A 294 -0.63 34.94 -6.95
N SER A 295 0.51 34.66 -6.33
CA SER A 295 0.70 34.73 -4.87
C SER A 295 0.92 36.17 -4.39
N THR A 296 0.00 37.07 -4.75
CA THR A 296 -0.10 38.45 -4.26
C THR A 296 -1.12 38.55 -3.13
N LEU A 297 -1.37 39.72 -2.55
CA LEU A 297 -2.19 39.87 -1.33
C LEU A 297 -3.63 39.40 -1.56
N ALA A 298 -4.39 40.08 -2.44
CA ALA A 298 -5.79 39.74 -2.70
C ALA A 298 -5.92 38.45 -3.53
N SER A 299 -5.14 38.32 -4.60
CA SER A 299 -5.16 37.13 -5.45
C SER A 299 -4.69 35.86 -4.71
N GLY A 300 -3.76 35.97 -3.76
CA GLY A 300 -3.29 34.85 -2.95
C GLY A 300 -4.29 34.40 -1.88
N ALA A 301 -5.10 35.30 -1.32
CA ALA A 301 -6.24 34.91 -0.48
C ALA A 301 -7.34 34.22 -1.30
N LEU A 302 -7.68 34.76 -2.47
CA LEU A 302 -8.68 34.17 -3.38
C LEU A 302 -8.23 32.81 -3.94
N GLU A 303 -6.93 32.62 -4.19
CA GLU A 303 -6.35 31.34 -4.63
C GLU A 303 -6.54 30.23 -3.58
N ARG A 304 -6.42 30.54 -2.28
CA ARG A 304 -6.67 29.56 -1.21
C ARG A 304 -8.13 29.09 -1.22
N LEU A 305 -9.07 30.01 -1.43
CA LEU A 305 -10.49 29.71 -1.53
C LEU A 305 -10.80 28.86 -2.78
N ARG A 306 -10.26 29.24 -3.94
CA ARG A 306 -10.37 28.48 -5.20
C ARG A 306 -9.90 27.03 -5.02
N ARG A 307 -8.71 26.84 -4.43
CA ARG A 307 -8.16 25.50 -4.14
C ARG A 307 -9.11 24.67 -3.29
N SER A 308 -9.74 25.26 -2.27
CA SER A 308 -10.71 24.56 -1.43
C SER A 308 -11.95 24.11 -2.23
N LEU A 309 -12.51 24.98 -3.07
CA LEU A 309 -13.67 24.67 -3.92
C LEU A 309 -13.36 23.56 -4.93
N VAL A 310 -12.18 23.62 -5.56
CA VAL A 310 -11.72 22.59 -6.52
C VAL A 310 -11.50 21.23 -5.84
N MET A 311 -10.90 21.23 -4.64
CA MET A 311 -10.71 19.99 -3.87
C MET A 311 -12.04 19.35 -3.47
N ASP A 312 -13.00 20.16 -3.02
CA ASP A 312 -14.35 19.68 -2.68
C ASP A 312 -15.08 19.10 -3.91
N LEU A 313 -14.98 19.76 -5.07
CA LEU A 313 -15.53 19.27 -6.34
C LEU A 313 -14.94 17.91 -6.74
N TYR A 314 -13.62 17.74 -6.64
CA TYR A 314 -12.97 16.47 -6.98
C TYR A 314 -13.33 15.35 -5.99
N ARG A 315 -13.54 15.69 -4.71
CA ARG A 315 -14.03 14.74 -3.71
C ARG A 315 -15.44 14.26 -4.06
N LEU A 316 -16.34 15.18 -4.45
CA LEU A 316 -17.70 14.86 -4.90
C LEU A 316 -17.67 14.01 -6.18
N SER A 317 -16.85 14.37 -7.17
CA SER A 317 -16.67 13.61 -8.42
C SER A 317 -16.18 12.18 -8.16
N THR A 318 -15.25 12.00 -7.22
CA THR A 318 -14.75 10.67 -6.86
C THR A 318 -15.84 9.80 -6.23
N LYS A 319 -16.69 10.38 -5.36
CA LYS A 319 -17.84 9.70 -4.74
C LYS A 319 -18.89 9.35 -5.80
N ALA A 320 -19.19 10.26 -6.74
CA ALA A 320 -20.10 10.03 -7.87
C ALA A 320 -19.65 8.85 -8.74
N GLY A 321 -18.38 8.85 -9.16
CA GLY A 321 -17.83 7.77 -9.99
C GLY A 321 -17.76 6.43 -9.25
N GLY A 322 -17.63 6.43 -7.91
CA GLY A 322 -17.75 5.23 -7.08
C GLY A 322 -19.13 4.60 -7.16
N LEU A 323 -20.17 5.39 -6.89
CA LEU A 323 -21.57 4.96 -6.94
C LEU A 323 -21.97 4.50 -8.35
N GLU A 324 -21.51 5.18 -9.40
CA GLU A 324 -21.80 4.82 -10.80
C GLU A 324 -21.18 3.47 -11.18
N ARG A 325 -19.95 3.17 -10.73
CA ARG A 325 -19.33 1.86 -10.95
C ARG A 325 -20.10 0.74 -10.25
N GLU A 326 -20.57 0.97 -9.03
CA GLU A 326 -21.37 0.00 -8.29
C GLU A 326 -22.72 -0.25 -8.96
N ARG A 327 -23.40 0.82 -9.42
CA ARG A 327 -24.64 0.74 -10.21
C ARG A 327 -24.46 -0.10 -11.48
N ARG A 328 -23.43 0.18 -12.28
CA ARG A 328 -23.14 -0.57 -13.52
C ARG A 328 -22.85 -2.05 -13.26
N ARG A 329 -22.14 -2.35 -12.17
CA ARG A 329 -21.89 -3.75 -11.75
C ARG A 329 -23.18 -4.45 -11.34
N ALA A 330 -24.04 -3.78 -10.58
CA ALA A 330 -25.34 -4.31 -10.16
C ALA A 330 -26.27 -4.55 -11.35
N ALA A 331 -26.36 -3.59 -12.28
CA ALA A 331 -27.13 -3.74 -13.53
C ALA A 331 -26.68 -4.97 -14.33
N LYS A 332 -25.37 -5.09 -14.59
CA LYS A 332 -24.81 -6.25 -15.29
C LYS A 332 -25.06 -7.59 -14.56
N ALA A 333 -24.99 -7.59 -13.23
CA ALA A 333 -25.25 -8.79 -12.43
C ALA A 333 -26.73 -9.22 -12.49
N LEU A 334 -27.65 -8.26 -12.60
CA LEU A 334 -29.10 -8.49 -12.67
C LEU A 334 -29.58 -8.96 -14.05
N GLU A 335 -28.72 -9.02 -15.07
CA GLU A 335 -29.02 -9.65 -16.39
C GLU A 335 -29.38 -11.14 -16.27
N LYS A 336 -28.84 -11.83 -15.25
CA LYS A 336 -29.12 -13.24 -14.94
C LYS A 336 -29.48 -13.37 -13.46
N PRO A 337 -30.71 -12.99 -13.07
CA PRO A 337 -31.07 -12.92 -11.67
C PRO A 337 -31.30 -14.32 -11.09
N ASP A 338 -30.87 -14.49 -9.84
CA ASP A 338 -31.11 -15.66 -9.01
C ASP A 338 -31.60 -15.21 -7.63
N THR A 339 -32.25 -16.09 -6.86
CA THR A 339 -32.79 -15.81 -5.52
C THR A 339 -31.72 -15.25 -4.57
N THR A 340 -30.51 -15.81 -4.63
CA THR A 340 -29.36 -15.39 -3.81
C THR A 340 -28.83 -14.02 -4.22
N LEU A 341 -28.84 -13.73 -5.53
CA LEU A 341 -28.44 -12.44 -6.08
C LEU A 341 -29.43 -11.35 -5.66
N LEU A 342 -30.73 -11.59 -5.78
CA LEU A 342 -31.78 -10.66 -5.34
C LEU A 342 -31.69 -10.34 -3.85
N ALA A 343 -31.37 -11.34 -3.02
CA ALA A 343 -31.19 -11.17 -1.58
C ALA A 343 -30.03 -10.22 -1.23
N ARG A 344 -28.98 -10.18 -2.06
CA ARG A 344 -27.83 -9.30 -1.88
C ARG A 344 -28.05 -7.92 -2.50
N GLU A 345 -28.56 -7.86 -3.72
CA GLU A 345 -28.63 -6.61 -4.48
C GLU A 345 -29.76 -5.67 -4.02
N ARG A 346 -30.87 -6.19 -3.50
CA ARG A 346 -31.99 -5.38 -3.01
C ARG A 346 -31.62 -4.44 -1.84
N PRO A 347 -30.95 -4.89 -0.75
CA PRO A 347 -30.49 -3.97 0.29
C PRO A 347 -29.35 -3.05 -0.19
N ALA A 348 -28.48 -3.54 -1.09
CA ALA A 348 -27.41 -2.72 -1.67
C ALA A 348 -27.96 -1.56 -2.53
N HIS A 349 -29.04 -1.81 -3.29
CA HIS A 349 -29.75 -0.77 -4.03
C HIS A 349 -30.28 0.34 -3.12
N ALA A 350 -30.91 -0.01 -1.98
CA ALA A 350 -31.40 0.98 -1.02
C ALA A 350 -30.27 1.87 -0.46
N GLN A 351 -29.10 1.28 -0.17
CA GLN A 351 -27.92 2.02 0.28
C GLN A 351 -27.38 2.97 -0.80
N ARG A 352 -27.34 2.53 -2.07
CA ARG A 352 -26.90 3.39 -3.18
C ARG A 352 -27.85 4.55 -3.44
N VAL A 353 -29.16 4.32 -3.37
CA VAL A 353 -30.18 5.39 -3.48
C VAL A 353 -29.96 6.44 -2.39
N GLN A 354 -29.67 6.03 -1.16
CA GLN A 354 -29.32 6.98 -0.10
C GLN A 354 -27.99 7.71 -0.40
N GLY A 355 -26.97 6.99 -0.85
CA GLY A 355 -25.67 7.59 -1.21
C GLY A 355 -25.77 8.63 -2.32
N TRP A 356 -26.64 8.40 -3.31
CA TRP A 356 -26.94 9.36 -4.38
C TRP A 356 -27.68 10.60 -3.88
N ARG A 357 -28.62 10.46 -2.92
CA ARG A 357 -29.29 11.61 -2.29
C ARG A 357 -28.33 12.48 -1.51
N GLU A 358 -27.49 11.88 -0.67
CA GLU A 358 -26.47 12.59 0.09
C GLU A 358 -25.46 13.30 -0.82
N LEU A 359 -25.13 12.70 -1.97
CA LEU A 359 -24.26 13.33 -2.97
C LEU A 359 -24.93 14.54 -3.61
N ALA A 360 -26.21 14.43 -3.98
CA ALA A 360 -26.98 15.52 -4.59
C ALA A 360 -27.12 16.72 -3.62
N GLU A 361 -27.41 16.46 -2.35
CA GLU A 361 -27.46 17.50 -1.30
C GLU A 361 -26.11 18.18 -1.11
N ALA A 362 -25.02 17.41 -1.05
CA ALA A 362 -23.67 17.97 -0.90
C ALA A 362 -23.23 18.80 -2.13
N TYR A 363 -23.63 18.38 -3.34
CA TYR A 363 -23.36 19.13 -4.55
C TYR A 363 -24.19 20.41 -4.63
N ALA A 364 -25.45 20.39 -4.21
CA ALA A 364 -26.27 21.60 -4.15
C ALA A 364 -25.64 22.65 -3.21
N ALA A 365 -25.19 22.24 -2.02
CA ALA A 365 -24.51 23.13 -1.08
C ALA A 365 -23.17 23.66 -1.64
N TRP A 366 -22.39 22.81 -2.31
CA TRP A 366 -21.15 23.24 -2.96
C TRP A 366 -21.41 24.22 -4.12
N SER A 367 -22.43 23.95 -4.93
CA SER A 367 -22.82 24.79 -6.07
C SER A 367 -23.24 26.18 -5.62
N GLU A 368 -24.08 26.28 -4.59
CA GLU A 368 -24.48 27.55 -3.97
C GLU A 368 -23.28 28.36 -3.47
N ARG A 369 -22.31 27.70 -2.83
CA ARG A 369 -21.08 28.33 -2.34
C ARG A 369 -20.14 28.76 -3.48
N SER A 370 -20.11 28.01 -4.58
CA SER A 370 -19.22 28.30 -5.71
C SER A 370 -19.76 29.38 -6.66
N ALA A 371 -21.09 29.55 -6.74
CA ALA A 371 -21.72 30.44 -7.70
C ALA A 371 -21.23 31.91 -7.64
N PRO A 372 -21.02 32.51 -6.45
CA PRO A 372 -20.52 33.89 -6.35
C PRO A 372 -19.05 34.05 -6.75
N TYR A 373 -18.29 32.97 -6.96
CA TYR A 373 -16.86 33.04 -7.34
C TYR A 373 -16.64 33.67 -8.72
N ALA A 374 -17.64 33.62 -9.60
CA ALA A 374 -17.49 34.07 -10.98
C ALA A 374 -17.03 35.55 -11.08
N GLY A 375 -15.99 35.81 -11.87
CA GLY A 375 -15.37 37.12 -12.10
C GLY A 375 -14.60 37.75 -10.93
N TRP A 376 -14.48 37.08 -9.78
CA TRP A 376 -13.53 37.48 -8.73
C TRP A 376 -12.05 37.42 -9.14
N PRO A 377 -11.60 36.50 -10.01
CA PRO A 377 -10.22 36.49 -10.48
C PRO A 377 -9.76 37.80 -11.12
N GLU A 378 -10.66 38.50 -11.82
CA GLU A 378 -10.36 39.80 -12.44
C GLU A 378 -10.34 40.92 -11.40
N LEU A 379 -11.31 40.91 -10.47
CA LEU A 379 -11.40 41.90 -9.40
C LEU A 379 -10.18 41.82 -8.46
N ALA A 380 -9.75 40.62 -8.07
CA ALA A 380 -8.58 40.44 -7.22
C ALA A 380 -7.28 40.96 -7.88
N ARG A 381 -7.11 40.74 -9.18
CA ARG A 381 -5.98 41.33 -9.94
C ARG A 381 -6.05 42.85 -9.98
N ALA A 382 -7.24 43.43 -10.12
CA ALA A 382 -7.42 44.87 -10.12
C ALA A 382 -7.10 45.49 -8.75
N TYR A 383 -7.43 44.79 -7.66
CA TYR A 383 -7.02 45.17 -6.30
C TYR A 383 -5.51 45.09 -6.10
N ASP A 384 -4.85 44.03 -6.57
CA ASP A 384 -3.39 43.90 -6.48
C ASP A 384 -2.64 44.93 -7.34
N ALA A 385 -3.28 45.50 -8.37
CA ALA A 385 -2.76 46.59 -9.19
C ALA A 385 -3.02 48.00 -8.59
N SER A 386 -3.77 48.09 -7.49
CA SER A 386 -4.13 49.33 -6.80
C SER A 386 -3.22 49.60 -5.58
N PRO A 387 -3.31 50.75 -4.87
CA PRO A 387 -2.50 51.02 -3.68
C PRO A 387 -2.56 49.90 -2.64
N THR A 388 -1.40 49.48 -2.13
CA THR A 388 -1.22 48.27 -1.29
C THR A 388 -2.20 48.16 -0.11
N ARG A 389 -2.60 49.28 0.50
CA ARG A 389 -3.55 49.29 1.63
C ARG A 389 -4.94 48.74 1.28
N LEU A 390 -5.40 48.91 0.04
CA LEU A 390 -6.71 48.39 -0.42
C LEU A 390 -6.65 46.89 -0.68
N ALA A 391 -5.54 46.41 -1.26
CA ALA A 391 -5.28 44.98 -1.43
C ALA A 391 -5.20 44.26 -0.08
N GLU A 392 -4.54 44.86 0.93
CA GLU A 392 -4.50 44.34 2.31
C GLU A 392 -5.90 44.26 2.94
N THR A 393 -6.79 45.22 2.66
CA THR A 393 -8.16 45.21 3.22
C THR A 393 -9.00 44.08 2.63
N LEU A 394 -8.88 43.83 1.33
CA LEU A 394 -9.55 42.72 0.66
C LEU A 394 -8.98 41.37 1.12
N GLU A 395 -7.66 41.27 1.28
CA GLU A 395 -7.01 40.06 1.79
C GLU A 395 -7.55 39.69 3.19
N GLN A 396 -7.58 40.64 4.12
CA GLN A 396 -8.07 40.39 5.48
C GLN A 396 -9.55 39.99 5.50
N ALA A 397 -10.37 40.59 4.64
CA ALA A 397 -11.79 40.24 4.54
C ALA A 397 -11.97 38.80 4.00
N LEU A 398 -11.26 38.44 2.92
CA LEU A 398 -11.28 37.08 2.36
C LEU A 398 -10.76 36.02 3.34
N LEU A 399 -9.83 36.37 4.23
CA LEU A 399 -9.33 35.47 5.27
C LEU A 399 -10.32 35.28 6.43
N THR A 400 -11.21 36.25 6.67
CA THR A 400 -12.13 36.24 7.82
C THR A 400 -13.44 35.56 7.47
N ASP A 401 -14.09 35.98 6.38
CA ASP A 401 -15.35 35.42 5.90
C ASP A 401 -15.41 35.44 4.37
N PRO A 402 -14.85 34.41 3.70
CA PRO A 402 -14.77 34.38 2.25
C PRO A 402 -16.16 34.31 1.59
N ASP A 403 -17.11 33.61 2.20
CA ASP A 403 -18.43 33.39 1.58
C ASP A 403 -19.26 34.69 1.60
N ALA A 404 -19.21 35.46 2.71
CA ALA A 404 -19.83 36.78 2.77
C ALA A 404 -19.18 37.76 1.78
N VAL A 405 -17.83 37.78 1.72
CA VAL A 405 -17.10 38.67 0.80
C VAL A 405 -17.45 38.37 -0.66
N LEU A 406 -17.48 37.09 -1.06
CA LEU A 406 -17.84 36.70 -2.43
C LEU A 406 -19.26 37.14 -2.81
N SER A 407 -20.20 37.15 -1.85
CA SER A 407 -21.59 37.56 -2.07
C SER A 407 -21.76 39.07 -2.25
N GLU A 408 -20.85 39.89 -1.70
CA GLU A 408 -20.87 41.35 -1.75
C GLU A 408 -19.97 41.94 -2.83
N ARG A 409 -19.80 41.25 -3.97
CA ARG A 409 -18.89 41.66 -5.06
C ARG A 409 -19.03 43.14 -5.47
N HIS A 410 -20.26 43.62 -5.62
CA HIS A 410 -20.57 45.00 -6.00
C HIS A 410 -20.01 46.05 -5.00
N VAL A 411 -19.99 45.74 -3.70
CA VAL A 411 -19.44 46.63 -2.66
C VAL A 411 -17.93 46.79 -2.84
N TRP A 412 -17.25 45.71 -3.24
CA TRP A 412 -15.82 45.71 -3.48
C TRP A 412 -15.46 46.34 -4.83
N GLU A 413 -16.31 46.24 -5.85
CA GLU A 413 -16.14 46.99 -7.09
C GLU A 413 -16.26 48.51 -6.84
N GLU A 414 -17.28 48.94 -6.09
CA GLU A 414 -17.49 50.36 -5.75
C GLU A 414 -16.32 50.93 -4.91
N LYS A 415 -15.79 50.17 -3.95
CA LYS A 415 -14.61 50.57 -3.17
C LYS A 415 -13.36 50.76 -4.03
N LEU A 416 -13.20 49.96 -5.09
CA LEU A 416 -12.07 50.06 -6.01
C LEU A 416 -12.21 51.30 -6.90
N GLU A 417 -13.42 51.58 -7.41
CA GLU A 417 -13.71 52.76 -8.22
C GLU A 417 -13.50 54.08 -7.45
N GLN A 418 -13.92 54.12 -6.17
CA GLN A 418 -13.74 55.29 -5.30
C GLN A 418 -12.25 55.59 -5.00
N ALA A 419 -11.36 54.61 -5.17
CA ALA A 419 -9.93 54.73 -4.89
C ALA A 419 -9.07 55.11 -6.11
N GLN A 420 -9.63 55.13 -7.33
CA GLN A 420 -8.88 55.40 -8.56
C GLN A 420 -8.58 56.88 -8.94
N PRO A 421 -9.00 57.96 -8.25
CA PRO A 421 -8.65 59.31 -8.66
C PRO A 421 -7.35 59.77 -7.98
N ASP A 422 -6.18 59.34 -8.47
CA ASP A 422 -4.88 60.02 -8.20
C ASP A 422 -3.69 59.57 -9.09
N SER A 423 -3.90 58.77 -10.15
CA SER A 423 -2.80 58.29 -11.03
C SER A 423 -2.62 59.07 -12.34
N ALA A 424 -3.38 60.15 -12.58
CA ALA A 424 -3.37 60.86 -13.87
C ALA A 424 -2.34 62.01 -14.00
N SER A 425 -1.43 62.24 -13.04
CA SER A 425 -0.46 63.34 -13.13
C SER A 425 0.92 63.06 -12.53
N ALA A 426 1.79 62.37 -13.27
CA ALA A 426 3.24 62.55 -13.17
C ALA A 426 3.94 62.02 -14.45
N PRO A 427 4.94 62.73 -15.02
CA PRO A 427 5.55 62.35 -16.29
C PRO A 427 6.64 61.27 -16.11
N LEU A 428 6.80 60.45 -17.15
CA LEU A 428 7.81 59.40 -17.29
C LEU A 428 9.24 59.96 -17.14
N LEU A 429 10.03 59.38 -16.23
CA LEU A 429 11.47 59.57 -16.16
C LEU A 429 12.15 58.27 -16.60
N ASP A 430 12.85 58.32 -17.74
CA ASP A 430 13.87 57.35 -18.15
C ASP A 430 14.99 57.33 -17.10
N PHE A 431 15.34 56.14 -16.60
CA PHE A 431 16.50 55.94 -15.75
C PHE A 431 17.52 55.03 -16.46
N ASP A 432 18.64 55.63 -16.79
CA ASP A 432 19.81 55.03 -17.44
C ASP A 432 20.69 54.31 -16.40
N PHE A 433 21.02 53.04 -16.65
CA PHE A 433 21.62 52.11 -15.68
C PHE A 433 23.16 52.20 -15.60
N GLY A 434 23.72 53.40 -15.85
CA GLY A 434 25.17 53.62 -15.92
C GLY A 434 25.85 54.06 -14.62
N GLU A 435 25.13 54.61 -13.64
CA GLU A 435 25.77 55.41 -12.57
C GLU A 435 25.73 54.77 -11.16
N ALA A 436 24.91 53.75 -10.92
CA ALA A 436 24.80 53.12 -9.60
C ALA A 436 25.97 52.18 -9.25
N VAL A 437 26.75 51.73 -10.25
CA VAL A 437 27.86 50.78 -10.05
C VAL A 437 29.13 51.47 -9.53
N SER A 438 29.21 52.81 -9.58
CA SER A 438 30.38 53.55 -9.05
C SER A 438 30.25 53.94 -7.57
N ALA A 439 29.02 54.03 -7.04
CA ALA A 439 28.79 54.46 -5.66
C ALA A 439 28.95 53.34 -4.61
N ALA A 440 28.95 52.07 -5.01
CA ALA A 440 29.04 50.93 -4.09
C ALA A 440 30.49 50.48 -3.76
N LEU A 441 31.51 51.11 -4.35
CA LEU A 441 32.93 50.72 -4.19
C LEU A 441 33.83 51.78 -3.54
N GLY A 442 33.28 52.65 -2.68
CA GLY A 442 34.07 53.65 -1.96
C GLY A 442 33.62 53.92 -0.53
N ALA A 443 34.42 53.44 0.45
CA ALA A 443 34.39 53.73 1.90
C ALA A 443 33.22 53.08 2.69
N GLY A 444 33.37 52.48 3.87
CA GLY A 444 34.41 52.47 4.89
C GLY A 444 33.70 52.32 6.25
N MET A 445 34.17 51.40 7.11
CA MET A 445 33.56 50.93 8.37
C MET A 445 33.08 52.03 9.35
N THR A 446 32.04 51.78 10.16
CA THR A 446 32.07 51.72 11.66
C THR A 446 30.68 51.61 12.34
N ALA A 447 30.68 50.90 13.48
CA ALA A 447 29.79 50.98 14.66
C ALA A 447 28.59 50.01 14.83
N GLN A 448 28.50 49.50 16.08
CA GLN A 448 27.75 48.36 16.64
C GLN A 448 26.24 48.59 16.90
N PRO A 449 25.43 47.51 17.10
CA PRO A 449 24.06 47.62 17.60
C PRO A 449 23.99 47.57 19.14
N PRO A 450 23.09 48.31 19.82
CA PRO A 450 22.91 48.19 21.27
C PRO A 450 21.89 47.11 21.67
N LEU A 451 22.13 46.58 22.87
CA LEU A 451 21.47 45.51 23.60
C LEU A 451 20.01 45.80 23.99
N ILE A 452 19.22 44.74 24.14
CA ILE A 452 17.98 44.70 24.93
C ILE A 452 18.29 43.99 26.26
N ASP A 453 17.98 44.67 27.36
CA ASP A 453 18.19 44.27 28.75
C ASP A 453 16.97 43.47 29.28
N LEU A 454 17.23 42.40 30.04
CA LEU A 454 16.22 41.51 30.61
C LEU A 454 16.55 41.33 32.10
N GLN A 455 15.92 42.15 32.94
CA GLN A 455 15.97 42.03 34.39
C GLN A 455 14.82 41.17 34.93
N LEU A 456 15.20 40.20 35.76
CA LEU A 456 14.34 39.31 36.55
C LEU A 456 14.31 39.81 38.00
N ASP A 457 13.11 40.02 38.54
CA ASP A 457 12.72 39.96 39.95
C ASP A 457 11.20 39.60 39.94
N GLY A 458 10.61 38.66 40.67
CA GLY A 458 11.06 37.80 41.74
C GLY A 458 10.15 37.93 42.98
N ASP A 459 8.91 37.40 42.99
CA ASP A 459 8.32 36.87 44.24
C ASP A 459 7.11 35.91 44.06
N ARG A 460 6.85 35.14 45.12
CA ARG A 460 6.29 33.77 45.18
C ARG A 460 4.79 33.65 45.53
N THR A 461 4.25 32.42 45.29
CA THR A 461 3.13 31.70 45.97
C THR A 461 1.68 32.18 45.67
N ALA A 462 0.59 31.40 45.61
CA ALA A 462 0.16 30.07 46.09
C ALA A 462 -1.07 29.58 45.25
N VAL A 463 -1.22 28.29 44.87
CA VAL A 463 -2.16 27.26 45.44
C VAL A 463 -3.64 27.28 44.95
N SER A 464 -4.04 26.20 44.24
CA SER A 464 -5.37 25.49 44.13
C SER A 464 -6.65 26.29 43.78
N SER A 465 -7.82 25.79 43.38
CA SER A 465 -8.45 24.50 43.00
C SER A 465 -9.85 24.82 42.43
N GLU A 466 -10.26 24.08 41.40
CA GLU A 466 -11.61 23.49 41.23
C GLU A 466 -12.91 24.33 41.06
N LEU A 467 -13.69 23.85 40.08
CA LEU A 467 -15.15 23.70 39.98
C LEU A 467 -16.06 24.88 39.59
N ARG A 468 -16.95 24.56 38.64
CA ARG A 468 -18.13 25.27 38.09
C ARG A 468 -19.27 25.39 39.15
N PRO A 469 -20.54 25.68 38.82
CA PRO A 469 -21.22 26.44 37.74
C PRO A 469 -22.31 27.42 38.29
N THR A 470 -22.95 28.23 37.44
CA THR A 470 -24.36 28.74 37.53
C THR A 470 -24.55 29.84 36.46
N GLU A 471 -25.72 30.22 35.94
CA GLU A 471 -27.02 29.61 35.69
C GLU A 471 -27.78 30.61 34.81
N THR A 472 -28.71 30.09 34.02
CA THR A 472 -29.66 30.78 33.14
C THR A 472 -30.77 31.48 33.93
N LEU A 473 -31.33 32.58 33.42
CA LEU A 473 -32.69 33.01 33.76
C LEU A 473 -33.42 33.64 32.55
N VAL A 474 -34.67 33.22 32.40
CA VAL A 474 -35.65 33.40 31.32
C VAL A 474 -36.88 34.11 31.91
N MET A 475 -37.63 34.90 31.12
CA MET A 475 -39.11 35.08 31.19
C MET A 475 -39.60 35.55 29.80
N ALA A 476 -40.46 34.86 29.01
CA ALA A 476 -41.90 34.49 29.12
C ALA A 476 -42.87 35.64 28.69
N ALA A 477 -43.97 35.52 27.93
CA ALA A 477 -44.67 34.43 27.19
C ALA A 477 -45.84 34.99 26.29
N GLU A 478 -46.12 34.33 25.14
CA GLU A 478 -47.42 33.92 24.51
C GLU A 478 -48.61 34.89 24.19
N PRO A 479 -49.72 34.48 23.50
CA PRO A 479 -49.92 33.66 22.26
C PRO A 479 -51.04 34.24 21.30
N VAL A 480 -51.16 33.79 20.03
CA VAL A 480 -52.47 33.77 19.29
C VAL A 480 -52.55 32.61 18.28
N THR A 481 -53.71 31.95 18.26
CA THR A 481 -54.13 30.73 17.57
C THR A 481 -55.02 30.96 16.32
N VAL A 482 -54.84 30.10 15.30
CA VAL A 482 -55.83 29.34 14.47
C VAL A 482 -56.89 30.08 13.60
N GLY A 483 -57.00 29.70 12.30
CA GLY A 483 -58.32 29.44 11.67
C GLY A 483 -58.56 29.70 10.15
N VAL A 484 -58.49 28.63 9.34
CA VAL A 484 -59.40 28.18 8.25
C VAL A 484 -59.83 29.10 7.06
N GLY A 485 -59.32 28.79 5.86
CA GLY A 485 -60.06 28.29 4.66
C GLY A 485 -61.02 29.16 3.83
N SER A 486 -60.75 29.28 2.52
CA SER A 486 -61.71 29.16 1.39
C SER A 486 -61.00 29.41 0.04
N GLY A 487 -61.18 28.52 -0.94
CA GLY A 487 -60.57 28.62 -2.28
C GLY A 487 -61.46 29.30 -3.33
N ALA A 488 -60.85 29.66 -4.48
CA ALA A 488 -61.31 29.35 -5.85
C ALA A 488 -60.54 30.17 -6.92
N GLY A 489 -59.90 29.46 -7.85
CA GLY A 489 -59.90 29.73 -9.30
C GLY A 489 -59.03 30.87 -9.89
N GLN A 490 -57.92 30.52 -10.55
CA GLN A 490 -57.79 30.58 -12.03
C GLN A 490 -56.43 30.06 -12.52
N ALA A 491 -56.46 29.32 -13.63
CA ALA A 491 -55.33 28.68 -14.31
C ALA A 491 -54.58 29.68 -15.23
N PRO A 492 -53.29 29.42 -15.56
CA PRO A 492 -52.46 30.29 -16.40
C PRO A 492 -52.60 29.95 -17.90
N ALA A 493 -52.36 30.95 -18.75
CA ALA A 493 -52.29 30.81 -20.21
C ALA A 493 -50.94 31.36 -20.76
N PRO A 494 -50.50 30.92 -21.96
CA PRO A 494 -49.09 30.65 -22.28
C PRO A 494 -48.41 31.74 -23.11
N ILE A 495 -47.06 31.71 -23.17
CA ILE A 495 -46.26 32.52 -24.10
C ILE A 495 -45.47 31.60 -25.04
N SER A 496 -45.56 31.88 -26.34
CA SER A 496 -44.69 31.45 -27.44
C SER A 496 -44.82 32.51 -28.56
N PRO A 497 -43.98 32.49 -29.61
CA PRO A 497 -42.58 32.92 -29.66
C PRO A 497 -42.41 34.08 -30.69
N LEU A 498 -41.22 34.67 -30.83
CA LEU A 498 -40.93 35.66 -31.89
C LEU A 498 -39.67 35.32 -32.73
N PRO A 499 -39.57 35.78 -34.00
CA PRO A 499 -38.87 35.11 -35.10
C PRO A 499 -37.67 35.89 -35.67
N LYS A 500 -36.93 35.28 -36.61
CA LYS A 500 -35.85 35.89 -37.46
C LYS A 500 -36.41 36.48 -38.77
N PRO A 501 -35.81 37.58 -39.30
CA PRO A 501 -35.22 37.60 -40.67
C PRO A 501 -33.97 38.53 -40.79
N SER A 502 -32.85 38.23 -41.47
CA SER A 502 -32.48 38.11 -42.92
C SER A 502 -31.93 39.38 -43.61
N GLY A 503 -30.60 39.41 -43.82
CA GLY A 503 -29.76 39.84 -44.97
C GLY A 503 -30.03 41.04 -45.89
N ARG A 504 -28.96 41.82 -46.17
CA ARG A 504 -28.58 42.32 -47.52
C ARG A 504 -27.08 42.68 -47.65
N ASN A 505 -26.51 42.27 -48.79
CA ASN A 505 -25.12 42.36 -49.25
C ASN A 505 -24.62 43.78 -49.59
N LEU A 506 -23.31 43.99 -49.47
CA LEU A 506 -22.49 44.71 -50.45
C LEU A 506 -21.17 43.96 -50.68
N ASP A 507 -20.82 43.81 -51.94
CA ASP A 507 -19.80 42.92 -52.50
C ASP A 507 -18.35 43.45 -52.41
N ALA A 508 -17.46 42.53 -52.76
CA ALA A 508 -16.00 42.51 -52.75
C ALA A 508 -15.27 43.57 -53.62
N ASP A 509 -13.95 43.58 -53.42
CA ASP A 509 -12.88 44.15 -54.24
C ASP A 509 -12.37 45.56 -53.87
N SER A 510 -11.47 45.62 -52.89
CA SER A 510 -10.30 46.53 -52.94
C SER A 510 -9.13 46.09 -52.03
N LEU A 511 -8.35 45.11 -52.52
CA LEU A 511 -6.87 45.09 -52.55
C LEU A 511 -6.09 44.97 -51.20
N PRO A 512 -4.76 44.69 -51.20
CA PRO A 512 -4.21 43.36 -50.93
C PRO A 512 -3.33 43.36 -49.65
N TRP A 513 -3.20 42.22 -49.00
CA TRP A 513 -2.24 42.03 -47.92
C TRP A 513 -0.91 41.51 -48.51
N GLU A 514 0.20 42.19 -48.22
CA GLU A 514 1.56 41.65 -48.22
C GLU A 514 2.38 42.36 -47.12
N ASP A 515 3.29 41.58 -46.56
CA ASP A 515 4.01 41.70 -45.29
C ASP A 515 5.00 42.88 -45.15
N GLU A 516 5.24 43.34 -43.92
CA GLU A 516 6.54 43.18 -43.21
C GLU A 516 6.67 44.06 -41.93
N ALA A 517 7.42 43.48 -40.98
CA ALA A 517 8.26 44.10 -39.93
C ALA A 517 7.64 44.47 -38.57
N GLU A 518 7.73 43.51 -37.64
CA GLU A 518 7.59 43.70 -36.19
C GLU A 518 8.99 43.87 -35.56
N VAL A 519 9.25 45.03 -34.94
CA VAL A 519 10.43 45.29 -34.10
C VAL A 519 10.03 45.17 -32.64
N THR A 520 10.64 44.23 -31.92
CA THR A 520 10.39 43.88 -30.52
C THR A 520 11.35 44.59 -29.56
N LEU A 521 10.84 45.09 -28.42
CA LEU A 521 11.62 45.41 -27.21
C LEU A 521 11.12 44.53 -26.04
N PRO A 522 12.00 44.10 -25.10
CA PRO A 522 11.84 42.85 -24.37
C PRO A 522 11.20 43.00 -22.98
N THR A 523 10.14 42.21 -22.74
CA THR A 523 9.57 41.93 -21.41
C THR A 523 10.44 40.88 -20.69
N PRO A 524 10.73 41.00 -19.37
CA PRO A 524 11.50 40.01 -18.62
C PRO A 524 10.67 38.75 -18.44
N THR A 525 10.70 37.92 -19.47
CA THR A 525 10.18 36.58 -19.47
C THR A 525 11.17 35.77 -18.64
N ARG A 526 10.74 35.14 -17.53
CA ARG A 526 11.48 33.96 -17.05
C ARG A 526 11.35 32.92 -18.15
N SER A 527 12.32 32.90 -19.05
CA SER A 527 12.48 31.86 -20.04
C SER A 527 12.52 30.54 -19.29
N ARG A 528 11.54 29.66 -19.51
CA ARG A 528 11.85 28.23 -19.47
C ARG A 528 13.07 28.08 -20.38
N PRO A 529 14.21 27.55 -19.91
CA PRO A 529 15.34 27.32 -20.79
C PRO A 529 14.81 26.56 -22.01
N GLN A 530 15.04 27.10 -23.20
CA GLN A 530 14.82 26.33 -24.42
C GLN A 530 15.63 25.03 -24.26
N GLN A 531 14.99 23.87 -24.36
CA GLN A 531 15.73 22.65 -24.67
C GLN A 531 16.54 22.97 -25.95
N GLY A 532 17.88 22.91 -25.91
CA GLY A 532 18.67 23.07 -27.14
C GLY A 532 19.91 23.95 -27.13
N ALA A 533 20.51 24.34 -25.99
CA ALA A 533 21.64 25.27 -26.01
C ALA A 533 23.03 24.64 -25.77
N LEU A 534 23.09 23.44 -25.20
CA LEU A 534 24.36 22.85 -24.73
C LEU A 534 24.60 21.46 -25.32
N GLU A 535 25.86 21.19 -25.68
CA GLU A 535 26.33 19.85 -26.01
C GLU A 535 26.27 18.93 -24.77
N LEU A 536 26.18 17.62 -25.01
CA LEU A 536 26.22 16.58 -23.99
C LEU A 536 27.49 16.70 -23.13
N ALA A 537 27.32 16.97 -21.84
CA ALA A 537 28.43 17.12 -20.91
C ALA A 537 28.06 16.67 -19.48
N LEU A 538 29.08 16.28 -18.70
CA LEU A 538 28.88 16.01 -17.28
C LEU A 538 28.69 17.33 -16.51
N PRO A 539 27.87 17.36 -15.44
CA PRO A 539 27.72 18.53 -14.59
C PRO A 539 29.04 19.01 -13.98
N GLY A 540 29.23 20.32 -13.91
CA GLY A 540 30.36 20.94 -13.22
C GLY A 540 30.19 20.98 -11.70
N VAL A 541 31.30 20.93 -10.96
CA VAL A 541 31.30 20.97 -9.48
C VAL A 541 30.87 22.34 -8.93
N ASP A 542 30.96 23.38 -9.76
CA ASP A 542 30.52 24.75 -9.51
C ASP A 542 29.01 24.91 -9.32
N LEU A 543 28.22 23.90 -9.69
CA LEU A 543 26.78 23.87 -9.41
C LEU A 543 26.46 23.57 -7.94
N LEU A 544 27.45 23.07 -7.18
CA LEU A 544 27.33 22.72 -5.76
C LEU A 544 27.80 23.87 -4.88
N ASP A 545 27.18 24.01 -3.72
CA ASP A 545 27.55 25.07 -2.78
C ASP A 545 28.87 24.70 -2.07
N PRO A 546 29.94 25.51 -2.23
CA PRO A 546 31.18 25.26 -1.53
C PRO A 546 30.99 25.58 -0.05
N ILE A 547 31.49 24.70 0.82
CA ILE A 547 31.48 24.96 2.25
C ILE A 547 32.75 25.70 2.62
N PRO A 548 32.64 26.86 3.29
CA PRO A 548 33.80 27.51 3.88
C PRO A 548 34.51 26.51 4.80
N PRO A 549 35.84 26.39 4.77
CA PRO A 549 36.53 25.55 5.74
C PRO A 549 36.23 26.08 7.14
N GLU A 550 35.29 25.45 7.84
CA GLU A 550 35.01 25.78 9.23
C GLU A 550 36.26 25.42 10.03
N VAL A 551 36.85 26.44 10.67
CA VAL A 551 37.97 26.28 11.61
C VAL A 551 37.41 25.60 12.86
N HIS A 552 37.17 24.30 12.78
CA HIS A 552 36.82 23.49 13.93
C HIS A 552 38.03 23.49 14.86
N ASN A 553 37.86 24.01 16.07
CA ASN A 553 38.89 23.92 17.10
C ASN A 553 39.01 22.46 17.58
N THR A 554 39.78 21.67 16.83
CA THR A 554 39.95 20.22 17.05
C THR A 554 40.41 19.92 18.47
N ALA A 555 41.22 20.81 19.05
CA ALA A 555 41.73 20.69 20.41
C ALA A 555 40.62 20.78 21.47
N GLN A 556 39.64 21.67 21.32
CA GLN A 556 38.49 21.76 22.24
C GLN A 556 37.60 20.53 22.15
N LEU A 557 37.38 20.04 20.94
CA LEU A 557 36.53 18.87 20.69
C LEU A 557 37.16 17.59 21.25
N ASP A 558 38.48 17.42 21.11
CA ASP A 558 39.21 16.31 21.72
C ASP A 558 39.20 16.37 23.25
N LEU A 559 39.30 17.58 23.81
CA LEU A 559 39.22 17.79 25.26
C LEU A 559 37.83 17.40 25.79
N SER A 560 36.76 17.78 25.07
CA SER A 560 35.39 17.38 25.39
C SER A 560 35.16 15.87 25.32
N ALA A 561 35.78 15.19 24.33
CA ALA A 561 35.72 13.74 24.19
C ALA A 561 36.41 13.03 25.37
N ARG A 562 37.58 13.53 25.81
CA ARG A 562 38.29 13.01 26.99
C ARG A 562 37.47 13.19 28.28
N GLN A 563 36.83 14.34 28.47
CA GLN A 563 35.94 14.56 29.61
C GLN A 563 34.78 13.55 29.61
N ARG A 564 34.18 13.31 28.44
CA ARG A 564 33.10 12.33 28.28
C ARG A 564 33.55 10.90 28.54
N ALA A 565 34.76 10.52 28.14
CA ALA A 565 35.36 9.23 28.49
C ALA A 565 35.50 9.06 30.02
N GLY A 566 35.88 10.12 30.74
CA GLY A 566 35.90 10.13 32.21
C GLY A 566 34.52 9.87 32.83
N LEU A 567 33.49 10.55 32.31
CA LEU A 567 32.10 10.36 32.76
C LEU A 567 31.58 8.93 32.48
N ILE A 568 31.95 8.34 31.34
CA ILE A 568 31.62 6.93 31.02
C ILE A 568 32.25 5.99 32.04
N ASN A 569 33.54 6.18 32.37
CA ASN A 569 34.24 5.37 33.37
C ASN A 569 33.58 5.48 34.76
N GLU A 570 33.23 6.69 35.19
CA GLU A 570 32.54 6.91 36.46
C GLU A 570 31.18 6.20 36.48
N THR A 571 30.41 6.34 35.40
CA THR A 571 29.08 5.73 35.29
C THR A 571 29.17 4.20 35.32
N LEU A 572 30.10 3.60 34.57
CA LEU A 572 30.33 2.14 34.61
C LEU A 572 30.68 1.67 36.04
N GLY A 573 31.51 2.42 36.75
CA GLY A 573 31.87 2.15 38.15
C GLY A 573 30.66 2.21 39.10
N GLN A 574 29.78 3.21 38.95
CA GLN A 574 28.56 3.36 39.77
C GLN A 574 27.61 2.16 39.63
N PHE A 575 27.57 1.52 38.46
CA PHE A 575 26.78 0.29 38.22
C PHE A 575 27.51 -1.00 38.58
N GLY A 576 28.71 -0.92 39.20
CA GLY A 576 29.50 -2.06 39.61
C GLY A 576 30.00 -2.90 38.43
N LEU A 577 30.32 -2.25 37.30
CA LEU A 577 30.97 -2.88 36.16
C LEU A 577 32.46 -2.57 36.18
N ALA A 578 33.28 -3.61 36.21
CA ALA A 578 34.71 -3.49 36.04
C ALA A 578 35.03 -3.37 34.54
N ALA A 579 35.00 -2.15 34.01
CA ALA A 579 35.36 -1.83 32.63
C ALA A 579 35.95 -0.43 32.53
N LYS A 580 36.84 -0.20 31.57
CA LYS A 580 37.48 1.12 31.35
C LYS A 580 37.45 1.51 29.87
N VAL A 581 37.29 2.80 29.59
CA VAL A 581 37.51 3.37 28.26
C VAL A 581 39.02 3.45 28.02
N VAL A 582 39.50 2.82 26.95
CA VAL A 582 40.92 2.78 26.55
C VAL A 582 41.26 3.77 25.45
N ASP A 583 40.33 4.01 24.53
CA ASP A 583 40.53 4.85 23.36
C ASP A 583 39.20 5.45 22.87
N PHE A 584 39.25 6.43 21.98
CA PHE A 584 38.07 6.95 21.30
C PHE A 584 38.38 7.38 19.86
N ALA A 585 37.46 7.09 18.94
CA ALA A 585 37.50 7.51 17.55
C ALA A 585 36.34 8.49 17.28
N ARG A 586 36.68 9.72 16.86
CA ARG A 586 35.69 10.77 16.59
C ARG A 586 35.28 10.75 15.12
N GLY A 587 33.98 10.56 14.89
CA GLY A 587 33.36 10.73 13.58
C GLY A 587 32.54 12.02 13.48
N PRO A 588 31.90 12.26 12.32
CA PRO A 588 31.13 13.48 12.06
C PRO A 588 29.93 13.65 13.02
N THR A 589 29.17 12.56 13.19
CA THR A 589 27.90 12.58 13.95
C THR A 589 28.02 11.95 15.33
N VAL A 590 28.92 10.97 15.48
CA VAL A 590 29.12 10.22 16.72
C VAL A 590 30.59 10.02 17.02
N THR A 591 30.92 9.85 18.29
CA THR A 591 32.23 9.41 18.78
C THR A 591 32.10 7.99 19.31
N ARG A 592 32.96 7.08 18.86
CA ARG A 592 33.05 5.70 19.35
C ARG A 592 34.07 5.63 20.47
N TYR A 593 33.63 5.32 21.69
CA TYR A 593 34.49 5.05 22.84
C TYR A 593 34.77 3.56 22.94
N GLU A 594 36.04 3.17 23.00
CA GLU A 594 36.46 1.77 23.10
C GLU A 594 36.55 1.37 24.58
N ILE A 595 35.67 0.47 25.00
CA ILE A 595 35.56 -0.01 26.38
C ILE A 595 36.18 -1.40 26.47
N GLU A 596 37.18 -1.54 27.32
CA GLU A 596 37.81 -2.81 27.67
C GLU A 596 37.15 -3.36 28.96
N PRO A 597 36.37 -4.46 28.88
CA PRO A 597 35.82 -5.12 30.06
C PRO A 597 36.90 -5.93 30.79
N ALA A 598 36.85 -5.97 32.12
CA ALA A 598 37.73 -6.82 32.92
C ALA A 598 37.42 -8.32 32.68
N PRO A 599 38.40 -9.22 32.91
CA PRO A 599 38.18 -10.66 32.78
C PRO A 599 36.98 -11.13 33.61
N GLY A 600 36.03 -11.81 32.94
CA GLY A 600 34.80 -12.29 33.57
C GLY A 600 33.58 -11.39 33.38
N GLU A 601 33.75 -10.11 33.00
CA GLU A 601 32.61 -9.24 32.76
C GLU A 601 31.90 -9.52 31.43
N LYS A 602 30.61 -9.81 31.55
CA LYS A 602 29.76 -10.16 30.42
C LYS A 602 29.43 -8.92 29.59
N ILE A 603 29.70 -9.01 28.30
CA ILE A 603 29.33 -8.00 27.28
C ILE A 603 27.85 -7.59 27.39
N SER A 604 26.97 -8.57 27.67
CA SER A 604 25.53 -8.33 27.79
C SER A 604 25.15 -7.37 28.93
N ARG A 605 25.94 -7.27 30.01
CA ARG A 605 25.69 -6.30 31.08
C ARG A 605 25.90 -4.87 30.58
N ILE A 606 27.00 -4.62 29.87
CA ILE A 606 27.29 -3.30 29.29
C ILE A 606 26.22 -2.92 28.26
N ALA A 607 25.84 -3.86 27.38
CA ALA A 607 24.76 -3.63 26.41
C ALA A 607 23.41 -3.30 27.08
N SER A 608 23.10 -3.94 28.22
CA SER A 608 21.85 -3.68 28.96
C SER A 608 21.78 -2.29 29.58
N LEU A 609 22.93 -1.65 29.86
CA LEU A 609 23.01 -0.31 30.42
C LEU A 609 22.94 0.81 29.38
N SER A 610 22.72 0.51 28.10
CA SER A 610 22.68 1.53 27.04
C SER A 610 21.75 2.71 27.38
N ASN A 611 20.57 2.46 27.95
CA ASN A 611 19.64 3.54 28.32
C ASN A 611 20.12 4.36 29.53
N ASP A 612 20.77 3.72 30.50
CA ASP A 612 21.34 4.40 31.67
C ASP A 612 22.58 5.23 31.30
N LEU A 613 23.44 4.69 30.43
CA LEU A 613 24.58 5.41 29.85
C LEU A 613 24.10 6.62 29.04
N ALA A 614 23.05 6.46 28.21
CA ALA A 614 22.47 7.58 27.48
C ALA A 614 21.95 8.69 28.41
N ARG A 615 21.29 8.31 29.51
CA ARG A 615 20.81 9.24 30.55
C ARG A 615 21.97 9.95 31.27
N ALA A 616 23.00 9.22 31.67
CA ALA A 616 24.17 9.79 32.36
C ALA A 616 24.95 10.78 31.46
N LEU A 617 25.02 10.49 30.16
CA LEU A 617 25.69 11.31 29.17
C LEU A 617 24.80 12.45 28.61
N ALA A 618 23.54 12.55 29.06
CA ALA A 618 22.55 13.51 28.56
C ALA A 618 22.36 13.47 27.03
N VAL A 619 22.34 12.27 26.43
CA VAL A 619 22.12 12.06 24.99
C VAL A 619 20.83 11.29 24.71
N GLY A 620 20.24 11.49 23.52
CA GLY A 620 18.99 10.82 23.13
C GLY A 620 19.10 9.29 23.04
N GLY A 621 20.31 8.76 22.83
CA GLY A 621 20.57 7.33 22.81
C GLY A 621 22.05 7.04 22.56
N VAL A 622 22.50 5.84 22.95
CA VAL A 622 23.83 5.32 22.63
C VAL A 622 23.69 3.97 21.94
N ARG A 623 24.65 3.62 21.09
CA ARG A 623 24.72 2.33 20.41
C ARG A 623 25.93 1.57 20.90
N VAL A 624 25.74 0.30 21.23
CA VAL A 624 26.80 -0.60 21.69
C VAL A 624 27.14 -1.56 20.56
N GLU A 625 28.37 -1.46 20.05
CA GLU A 625 28.96 -2.36 19.07
C GLU A 625 29.89 -3.35 19.79
N ALA A 626 29.48 -4.61 19.89
CA ALA A 626 30.27 -5.62 20.59
C ALA A 626 30.43 -6.92 19.78
N PRO A 627 31.66 -7.46 19.63
CA PRO A 627 32.94 -6.74 19.72
C PRO A 627 33.12 -5.77 18.53
N VAL A 628 34.04 -4.80 18.67
CA VAL A 628 34.54 -3.98 17.56
C VAL A 628 35.35 -4.88 16.62
N PRO A 629 35.10 -4.86 15.29
CA PRO A 629 35.84 -5.68 14.33
C PRO A 629 37.36 -5.50 14.47
N GLY A 630 38.09 -6.62 14.61
CA GLY A 630 39.56 -6.60 14.73
C GLY A 630 40.11 -6.21 16.10
N LYS A 631 39.27 -5.90 17.09
CA LYS A 631 39.70 -5.51 18.46
C LYS A 631 38.95 -6.31 19.54
N SER A 632 39.56 -6.49 20.71
CA SER A 632 38.96 -7.16 21.89
C SER A 632 38.15 -6.22 22.78
N VAL A 633 37.67 -5.10 22.23
CA VAL A 633 36.97 -4.03 22.96
C VAL A 633 35.51 -3.94 22.53
N ILE A 634 34.70 -3.28 23.36
CA ILE A 634 33.31 -2.94 23.11
C ILE A 634 33.25 -1.47 22.67
N GLY A 635 32.68 -1.18 21.51
CA GLY A 635 32.48 0.18 21.03
C GLY A 635 31.19 0.76 21.62
N LEU A 636 31.28 1.88 22.33
CA LEU A 636 30.13 2.69 22.73
C LEU A 636 30.08 3.94 21.84
N GLU A 637 29.15 3.96 20.91
CA GLU A 637 28.91 5.10 20.03
C GLU A 637 27.99 6.10 20.72
N VAL A 638 28.50 7.31 20.94
CA VAL A 638 27.79 8.40 21.60
C VAL A 638 27.64 9.56 20.62
N PRO A 639 26.42 10.14 20.47
CA PRO A 639 26.21 11.32 19.64
C PRO A 639 27.09 12.50 20.03
N ASN A 640 27.67 13.18 19.04
CA ASN A 640 28.41 14.42 19.28
C ASN A 640 27.46 15.54 19.69
N ALA A 641 27.94 16.49 20.51
CA ALA A 641 27.16 17.68 20.85
C ALA A 641 27.02 18.60 19.63
N GLU A 642 28.13 18.82 18.93
CA GLU A 642 28.20 19.52 17.65
C GLU A 642 28.46 18.50 16.55
N ARG A 643 27.56 18.44 15.55
CA ARG A 643 27.66 17.51 14.41
C ARG A 643 28.36 18.22 13.26
N GLU A 644 29.34 17.56 12.66
CA GLU A 644 30.00 18.05 11.45
C GLU A 644 29.12 17.72 10.24
N PRO A 645 28.62 18.71 9.47
CA PRO A 645 27.84 18.43 8.28
C PRO A 645 28.72 17.78 7.22
N VAL A 646 28.28 16.61 6.72
CA VAL A 646 28.89 15.98 5.55
C VAL A 646 28.07 16.41 4.34
N THR A 647 28.71 16.94 3.32
CA THR A 647 28.01 17.55 2.18
C THR A 647 28.43 16.94 0.87
N PHE A 648 27.56 17.04 -0.12
CA PHE A 648 27.78 16.43 -1.40
C PHE A 648 28.97 17.05 -2.16
N HIS A 649 29.16 18.37 -2.08
CA HIS A 649 30.33 19.06 -2.64
C HIS A 649 31.66 18.42 -2.19
N THR A 650 31.87 18.27 -0.88
CA THR A 650 33.11 17.68 -0.34
C THR A 650 33.24 16.19 -0.69
N ALA A 651 32.13 15.46 -0.78
CA ALA A 651 32.13 14.05 -1.15
C ALA A 651 32.48 13.82 -2.63
N VAL A 652 31.94 14.63 -3.55
CA VAL A 652 32.28 14.58 -4.98
C VAL A 652 33.71 15.05 -5.25
N ALA A 653 34.18 16.04 -4.48
CA ALA A 653 35.55 16.55 -4.60
C ALA A 653 36.62 15.53 -4.17
N ALA A 654 36.26 14.56 -3.32
CA ALA A 654 37.17 13.59 -2.73
C ALA A 654 37.85 12.69 -3.78
N SER A 655 39.15 12.41 -3.57
CA SER A 655 39.95 11.54 -4.44
C SER A 655 39.37 10.13 -4.56
N THR A 656 38.80 9.61 -3.47
CA THR A 656 38.13 8.30 -3.42
C THR A 656 37.02 8.17 -4.45
N PHE A 657 36.24 9.23 -4.69
CA PHE A 657 35.17 9.23 -5.68
C PHE A 657 35.67 9.63 -7.08
N LYS A 658 36.55 10.63 -7.18
CA LYS A 658 37.10 11.07 -8.48
C LYS A 658 37.83 9.96 -9.21
N HIS A 659 38.68 9.21 -8.52
CA HIS A 659 39.54 8.17 -9.11
C HIS A 659 39.06 6.74 -8.86
N THR A 660 37.77 6.57 -8.52
CA THR A 660 37.20 5.24 -8.31
C THR A 660 37.23 4.39 -9.58
N ARG A 661 37.42 3.08 -9.41
CA ARG A 661 37.31 2.07 -10.48
C ARG A 661 35.99 1.29 -10.42
N ALA A 662 35.06 1.72 -9.58
CA ALA A 662 33.71 1.14 -9.50
C ALA A 662 32.98 1.36 -10.83
N ARG A 663 32.12 0.40 -11.21
CA ARG A 663 31.38 0.45 -12.49
C ARG A 663 30.13 1.30 -12.44
N LEU A 664 29.49 1.42 -11.28
CA LEU A 664 28.42 2.36 -11.02
C LEU A 664 28.67 2.97 -9.63
N PRO A 665 29.64 3.91 -9.54
CA PRO A 665 30.04 4.51 -8.28
C PRO A 665 28.91 5.32 -7.65
N ILE A 666 28.57 4.99 -6.42
CA ILE A 666 27.60 5.72 -5.61
C ILE A 666 28.26 6.18 -4.32
N ILE A 667 28.08 7.46 -3.97
CA ILE A 667 28.59 7.98 -2.69
C ILE A 667 27.64 7.50 -1.59
N LEU A 668 28.15 6.68 -0.67
CA LEU A 668 27.36 6.21 0.47
C LEU A 668 27.44 7.23 1.60
N GLY A 669 28.64 7.57 2.06
CA GLY A 669 28.83 8.56 3.13
C GLY A 669 30.15 8.42 3.85
N LYS A 670 30.32 9.21 4.91
CA LYS A 670 31.54 9.24 5.73
C LYS A 670 31.40 8.29 6.92
N SER A 671 32.39 7.43 7.14
CA SER A 671 32.42 6.50 8.27
C SER A 671 32.65 7.23 9.60
N ILE A 672 32.52 6.50 10.71
CA ILE A 672 32.89 7.02 12.04
C ILE A 672 34.39 7.38 12.10
N ASP A 673 35.22 6.72 11.31
CA ASP A 673 36.66 6.99 11.22
C ASP A 673 36.96 8.19 10.29
N GLY A 674 35.93 8.82 9.72
CA GLY A 674 36.07 9.99 8.86
C GLY A 674 36.36 9.67 7.39
N GLU A 675 36.42 8.40 7.01
CA GLU A 675 36.71 7.99 5.64
C GLU A 675 35.46 8.01 4.77
N LEU A 676 35.57 8.58 3.56
CA LEU A 676 34.48 8.54 2.58
C LEU A 676 34.35 7.15 1.97
N MET A 677 33.17 6.55 2.10
CA MET A 677 32.84 5.26 1.52
C MET A 677 32.07 5.44 0.20
N VAL A 678 32.64 4.89 -0.87
CA VAL A 678 32.03 4.83 -2.21
C VAL A 678 31.65 3.39 -2.50
N GLY A 679 30.37 3.16 -2.80
CA GLY A 679 29.83 1.87 -3.20
C GLY A 679 29.87 1.67 -4.71
N ASP A 680 29.67 0.43 -5.16
CA ASP A 680 29.52 0.08 -6.57
C ASP A 680 28.19 -0.64 -6.79
N LEU A 681 27.21 0.05 -7.39
CA LEU A 681 25.87 -0.48 -7.62
C LEU A 681 25.90 -1.67 -8.59
N ALA A 682 26.92 -1.81 -9.45
CA ALA A 682 27.04 -2.99 -10.32
C ALA A 682 27.43 -4.26 -9.55
N LYS A 683 28.18 -4.11 -8.45
CA LYS A 683 28.55 -5.22 -7.55
C LYS A 683 27.47 -5.53 -6.55
N MET A 684 26.71 -4.52 -6.15
CA MET A 684 25.52 -4.60 -5.31
C MET A 684 24.28 -4.35 -6.19
N PRO A 685 23.92 -5.31 -7.07
CA PRO A 685 23.06 -5.03 -8.23
C PRO A 685 21.72 -4.39 -7.87
N HIS A 686 21.24 -4.63 -6.65
CA HIS A 686 20.02 -4.06 -6.12
C HIS A 686 20.27 -3.55 -4.70
N LEU A 687 19.69 -2.39 -4.38
CA LEU A 687 19.84 -1.67 -3.11
C LEU A 687 18.46 -1.40 -2.50
N LEU A 688 18.30 -1.72 -1.22
CA LEU A 688 17.10 -1.38 -0.44
C LEU A 688 17.42 -0.25 0.55
N ILE A 689 16.63 0.81 0.55
CA ILE A 689 16.76 1.98 1.41
C ILE A 689 15.49 2.13 2.24
N ALA A 690 15.60 2.20 3.56
CA ALA A 690 14.43 2.37 4.40
C ALA A 690 14.71 3.24 5.63
N GLY A 691 13.70 4.00 6.06
CA GLY A 691 13.81 4.91 7.20
C GLY A 691 12.53 5.70 7.44
N SER A 692 12.36 6.25 8.64
CA SER A 692 11.19 7.10 8.92
C SER A 692 11.30 8.47 8.24
N THR A 693 10.20 9.20 8.13
CA THR A 693 10.19 10.57 7.58
C THR A 693 11.17 11.47 8.36
N GLY A 694 11.92 12.33 7.65
CA GLY A 694 12.92 13.22 8.24
C GLY A 694 14.24 12.54 8.67
N SER A 695 14.40 11.23 8.42
CA SER A 695 15.62 10.51 8.79
C SER A 695 16.81 10.73 7.83
N GLY A 696 16.56 11.21 6.62
CA GLY A 696 17.56 11.41 5.55
C GLY A 696 17.39 10.50 4.33
N LYS A 697 16.34 9.68 4.26
CA LYS A 697 16.04 8.76 3.14
C LYS A 697 16.06 9.48 1.77
N SER A 698 15.29 10.55 1.63
CA SER A 698 15.13 11.24 0.34
C SER A 698 16.41 11.95 -0.12
N VAL A 699 17.09 12.63 0.81
CA VAL A 699 18.42 13.23 0.56
C VAL A 699 19.41 12.16 0.11
N CYS A 700 19.38 10.96 0.70
CA CYS A 700 20.22 9.85 0.25
C CYS A 700 19.89 9.38 -1.16
N VAL A 701 18.61 9.24 -1.51
CA VAL A 701 18.21 8.90 -2.89
C VAL A 701 18.73 9.94 -3.88
N ASN A 702 18.59 11.23 -3.57
CA ASN A 702 19.14 12.32 -4.38
C ASN A 702 20.67 12.24 -4.48
N THR A 703 21.37 12.05 -3.38
CA THR A 703 22.83 11.86 -3.37
C THR A 703 23.28 10.68 -4.23
N LEU A 704 22.53 9.56 -4.25
CA LEU A 704 22.82 8.41 -5.10
C LEU A 704 22.61 8.71 -6.59
N ILE A 705 21.50 9.36 -6.94
CA ILE A 705 21.20 9.78 -8.31
C ILE A 705 22.28 10.75 -8.81
N THR A 706 22.55 11.79 -8.03
CA THR A 706 23.52 12.81 -8.38
C THR A 706 24.95 12.24 -8.47
N SER A 707 25.32 11.26 -7.63
CA SER A 707 26.60 10.55 -7.77
C SER A 707 26.78 9.96 -9.17
N LEU A 708 25.71 9.38 -9.72
CA LEU A 708 25.74 8.78 -11.04
C LEU A 708 25.70 9.84 -12.16
N LEU A 709 24.94 10.92 -12.00
CA LEU A 709 24.89 12.03 -12.96
C LEU A 709 26.25 12.74 -13.13
N TYR A 710 27.07 12.79 -12.09
CA TYR A 710 28.44 13.32 -12.16
C TYR A 710 29.46 12.36 -12.82
N LYS A 711 29.03 11.15 -13.20
CA LYS A 711 29.92 10.10 -13.72
C LYS A 711 29.51 9.57 -15.09
N TYR A 712 28.25 9.72 -15.49
CA TYR A 712 27.73 9.12 -16.72
C TYR A 712 26.97 10.11 -17.57
N LEU A 713 27.19 9.99 -18.88
CA LEU A 713 26.32 10.58 -19.88
C LEU A 713 25.05 9.72 -20.09
N PRO A 714 23.96 10.27 -20.63
CA PRO A 714 22.75 9.54 -21.02
C PRO A 714 23.02 8.35 -21.95
N THR A 715 24.07 8.41 -22.77
CA THR A 715 24.47 7.32 -23.66
C THR A 715 25.01 6.09 -22.91
N GLU A 716 25.46 6.29 -21.67
CA GLU A 716 26.06 5.23 -20.84
C GLU A 716 25.15 4.77 -19.70
N LEU A 717 24.28 5.67 -19.20
CA LEU A 717 23.38 5.41 -18.07
C LEU A 717 22.00 6.02 -18.30
N ARG A 718 20.97 5.21 -18.01
CA ARG A 718 19.57 5.60 -18.04
C ARG A 718 18.87 5.38 -16.71
N PHE A 719 17.85 6.18 -16.45
CA PHE A 719 16.99 6.09 -15.29
C PHE A 719 15.55 5.78 -15.66
N LEU A 720 14.95 4.91 -14.86
CA LEU A 720 13.50 4.73 -14.80
C LEU A 720 13.05 5.08 -13.38
N MET A 721 12.34 6.19 -13.23
CA MET A 721 11.98 6.74 -11.93
C MET A 721 10.48 6.57 -11.66
N ILE A 722 10.15 6.08 -10.47
CA ILE A 722 8.78 5.88 -10.00
C ILE A 722 8.59 6.63 -8.68
N ASP A 723 7.74 7.66 -8.70
CA ASP A 723 7.41 8.50 -7.57
C ASP A 723 5.89 8.68 -7.43
N PRO A 724 5.23 7.77 -6.69
CA PRO A 724 3.77 7.81 -6.51
C PRO A 724 3.29 9.03 -5.70
N LYS A 725 4.20 9.74 -5.03
CA LYS A 725 3.87 10.92 -4.20
C LYS A 725 4.11 12.24 -4.90
N MET A 726 4.79 12.23 -6.06
CA MET A 726 5.11 13.42 -6.85
C MET A 726 5.95 14.48 -6.12
N VAL A 727 6.79 14.09 -5.16
CA VAL A 727 7.57 15.04 -4.34
C VAL A 727 9.06 14.92 -4.61
N GLU A 728 9.61 13.71 -4.58
CA GLU A 728 11.05 13.50 -4.41
C GLU A 728 11.77 13.35 -5.75
N LEU A 729 11.16 12.67 -6.73
CA LEU A 729 11.80 12.40 -8.03
C LEU A 729 11.26 13.28 -9.16
N THR A 730 10.10 13.93 -8.99
CA THR A 730 9.56 14.91 -9.94
C THR A 730 10.58 15.98 -10.36
N PRO A 731 11.47 16.49 -9.48
CA PRO A 731 12.50 17.45 -9.88
C PRO A 731 13.49 16.95 -10.94
N TYR A 732 13.58 15.64 -11.21
CA TYR A 732 14.40 15.09 -12.28
C TYR A 732 13.66 14.99 -13.62
N ASP A 733 12.37 15.29 -13.68
CA ASP A 733 11.60 15.14 -14.91
C ASP A 733 12.17 16.02 -16.03
N GLY A 734 12.32 15.42 -17.22
CA GLY A 734 12.91 16.08 -18.40
C GLY A 734 14.44 16.04 -18.50
N ILE A 735 15.18 15.42 -17.58
CA ILE A 735 16.62 15.19 -17.79
C ILE A 735 16.84 14.17 -18.93
N PRO A 736 17.93 14.29 -19.71
CA PRO A 736 18.21 13.40 -20.84
C PRO A 736 18.46 11.94 -20.46
N HIS A 737 18.80 11.66 -19.19
CA HIS A 737 19.02 10.29 -18.71
C HIS A 737 17.72 9.49 -18.52
N LEU A 738 16.54 10.11 -18.51
CA LEU A 738 15.29 9.39 -18.31
C LEU A 738 14.89 8.58 -19.54
N VAL A 739 14.45 7.34 -19.33
CA VAL A 739 13.87 6.51 -20.41
C VAL A 739 12.44 6.96 -20.76
N ARG A 740 11.74 7.48 -19.76
CA ARG A 740 10.42 8.10 -19.85
C ARG A 740 10.24 9.08 -18.71
N GLY A 741 9.25 9.97 -18.84
CA GLY A 741 8.85 10.86 -17.75
C GLY A 741 8.54 10.09 -16.46
N VAL A 742 8.75 10.75 -15.32
CA VAL A 742 8.63 10.14 -13.99
C VAL A 742 7.25 9.52 -13.81
N VAL A 743 7.21 8.25 -13.39
CA VAL A 743 5.95 7.51 -13.24
C VAL A 743 5.31 7.86 -11.91
N THR A 744 4.14 8.48 -11.96
CA THR A 744 3.45 9.01 -10.77
C THR A 744 2.22 8.19 -10.37
N ASN A 745 1.63 7.42 -11.29
CA ASN A 745 0.48 6.57 -11.00
C ASN A 745 0.93 5.16 -10.55
N PRO A 746 0.56 4.70 -9.35
CA PRO A 746 0.92 3.36 -8.85
C PRO A 746 0.43 2.19 -9.73
N MET A 747 -0.70 2.33 -10.43
CA MET A 747 -1.20 1.29 -11.33
C MET A 747 -0.32 1.17 -12.58
N ASP A 748 0.04 2.30 -13.16
CA ASP A 748 0.90 2.35 -14.35
C ASP A 748 2.30 1.85 -14.00
N ALA A 749 2.79 2.17 -12.80
CA ALA A 749 4.08 1.68 -12.28
C ALA A 749 4.20 0.15 -12.29
N ALA A 750 3.14 -0.60 -12.01
CA ALA A 750 3.16 -2.06 -12.11
C ALA A 750 3.38 -2.52 -13.56
N GLY A 751 2.66 -1.94 -14.51
CA GLY A 751 2.84 -2.19 -15.95
C GLY A 751 4.24 -1.82 -16.44
N VAL A 752 4.77 -0.68 -15.97
CA VAL A 752 6.12 -0.22 -16.27
C VAL A 752 7.20 -1.18 -15.77
N LEU A 753 7.04 -1.73 -14.56
CA LEU A 753 7.98 -2.72 -14.02
C LEU A 753 7.93 -4.04 -14.80
N LEU A 754 6.75 -4.47 -15.26
CA LEU A 754 6.63 -5.61 -16.16
C LEU A 754 7.28 -5.34 -17.53
N GLY A 755 7.14 -4.12 -18.04
CA GLY A 755 7.86 -3.63 -19.21
C GLY A 755 9.39 -3.71 -19.04
N ALA A 756 9.89 -3.29 -17.88
CA ALA A 756 11.31 -3.43 -17.55
C ALA A 756 11.78 -4.89 -17.51
N VAL A 757 10.94 -5.82 -17.04
CA VAL A 757 11.23 -7.27 -17.12
C VAL A 757 11.31 -7.73 -18.58
N ALA A 758 10.38 -7.32 -19.44
CA ALA A 758 10.41 -7.65 -20.86
C ALA A 758 11.68 -7.10 -21.55
N HIS A 759 12.05 -5.86 -21.24
CA HIS A 759 13.27 -5.24 -21.74
C HIS A 759 14.53 -5.99 -21.26
N MET A 760 14.56 -6.44 -20.00
CA MET A 760 15.63 -7.29 -19.46
C MET A 760 15.78 -8.59 -20.26
N GLU A 761 14.67 -9.28 -20.54
CA GLU A 761 14.68 -10.50 -21.36
C GLU A 761 15.16 -10.24 -22.78
N ARG A 762 14.76 -9.11 -23.37
CA ARG A 762 15.22 -8.67 -24.69
C ARG A 762 16.75 -8.50 -24.68
N ARG A 763 17.31 -7.81 -23.68
CA ARG A 763 18.76 -7.67 -23.52
C ARG A 763 19.47 -9.02 -23.41
N TYR A 764 18.90 -9.97 -22.67
CA TYR A 764 19.43 -11.34 -22.60
C TYR A 764 19.49 -12.02 -23.98
N LYS A 765 18.42 -11.90 -24.79
CA LYS A 765 18.39 -12.45 -26.15
C LYS A 765 19.47 -11.81 -27.03
N MET A 766 19.60 -10.49 -27.00
CA MET A 766 20.65 -9.76 -27.73
C MET A 766 22.05 -10.24 -27.32
N MET A 767 22.30 -10.38 -26.02
CA MET A 767 23.59 -10.87 -25.50
C MET A 767 23.89 -12.31 -25.94
N SER A 768 22.88 -13.18 -25.90
CA SER A 768 23.01 -14.57 -26.30
C SER A 768 23.36 -14.72 -27.79
N GLN A 769 22.72 -13.94 -28.66
CA GLN A 769 22.94 -13.97 -30.12
C GLN A 769 24.39 -13.69 -30.51
N ILE A 770 25.05 -12.75 -29.83
CA ILE A 770 26.46 -12.43 -30.07
C ILE A 770 27.42 -13.18 -29.12
N GLY A 771 26.91 -14.10 -28.29
CA GLY A 771 27.72 -14.85 -27.32
C GLY A 771 28.41 -13.98 -26.26
N ALA A 772 27.75 -12.92 -25.79
CA ALA A 772 28.18 -12.09 -24.66
C ALA A 772 27.54 -12.60 -23.36
N LYS A 773 28.30 -12.63 -22.25
CA LYS A 773 27.79 -13.09 -20.95
C LYS A 773 27.18 -11.98 -20.09
N ASN A 774 27.54 -10.73 -20.36
CA ASN A 774 27.09 -9.55 -19.62
C ASN A 774 27.12 -8.31 -20.53
N LEU A 775 26.54 -7.21 -20.02
CA LEU A 775 26.49 -5.94 -20.73
C LEU A 775 27.87 -5.45 -21.16
N GLU A 776 28.91 -5.62 -20.33
CA GLU A 776 30.24 -5.11 -20.69
C GLU A 776 30.85 -5.86 -21.87
N GLN A 777 30.68 -7.19 -21.92
CA GLN A 777 31.10 -7.99 -23.06
C GLN A 777 30.27 -7.70 -24.30
N TYR A 778 28.98 -7.40 -24.14
CA TYR A 778 28.12 -6.98 -25.24
C TYR A 778 28.63 -5.67 -25.83
N ASN A 779 28.75 -4.63 -25.01
CA ASN A 779 29.22 -3.31 -25.44
C ASN A 779 30.65 -3.36 -26.01
N ALA A 780 31.56 -4.16 -25.43
CA ALA A 780 32.90 -4.33 -25.98
C ALA A 780 32.90 -4.95 -27.39
N LYS A 781 31.97 -5.87 -27.69
CA LYS A 781 31.80 -6.42 -29.04
C LYS A 781 31.13 -5.41 -29.98
N MET A 782 30.10 -4.70 -29.52
CA MET A 782 29.44 -3.66 -30.32
C MET A 782 30.43 -2.55 -30.75
N ARG A 783 31.34 -2.14 -29.86
CA ARG A 783 32.44 -1.22 -30.20
C ARG A 783 33.36 -1.74 -31.30
N GLN A 784 33.64 -3.04 -31.32
CA GLN A 784 34.51 -3.64 -32.35
C GLN A 784 33.86 -3.62 -33.73
N VAL A 785 32.53 -3.71 -33.79
CA VAL A 785 31.75 -3.64 -35.03
C VAL A 785 31.18 -2.25 -35.32
N ASN A 786 31.51 -1.27 -34.47
CA ASN A 786 31.02 0.11 -34.55
C ASN A 786 29.49 0.25 -34.58
N GLU A 787 28.81 -0.59 -33.80
CA GLU A 787 27.36 -0.59 -33.61
C GLU A 787 26.97 0.00 -32.24
N THR A 788 25.69 0.34 -32.08
CA THR A 788 25.17 1.02 -30.88
C THR A 788 25.36 0.21 -29.59
N GLU A 789 25.95 0.84 -28.58
CA GLU A 789 26.09 0.28 -27.22
C GLU A 789 24.79 0.38 -26.41
N LEU A 790 24.61 -0.51 -25.45
CA LEU A 790 23.48 -0.45 -24.52
C LEU A 790 23.89 0.23 -23.21
N PRO A 791 23.13 1.22 -22.71
CA PRO A 791 23.42 1.88 -21.45
C PRO A 791 23.07 0.99 -20.25
N HIS A 792 23.71 1.23 -19.12
CA HIS A 792 23.19 0.76 -17.83
C HIS A 792 21.81 1.38 -17.57
N LEU A 793 20.91 0.65 -16.92
CA LEU A 793 19.58 1.15 -16.59
C LEU A 793 19.32 0.98 -15.09
N VAL A 794 19.13 2.10 -14.39
CA VAL A 794 18.87 2.13 -12.95
C VAL A 794 17.39 2.47 -12.73
N ILE A 795 16.67 1.53 -12.14
CA ILE A 795 15.26 1.65 -11.80
C ILE A 795 15.16 2.12 -10.35
N ILE A 796 14.54 3.26 -10.11
CA ILE A 796 14.44 3.90 -8.79
C ILE A 796 12.97 4.01 -8.40
N ILE A 797 12.64 3.47 -7.24
CA ILE A 797 11.29 3.54 -6.66
C ILE A 797 11.39 4.29 -5.33
N ASP A 798 10.85 5.50 -5.22
CA ASP A 798 10.96 6.28 -3.98
C ASP A 798 10.17 5.68 -2.81
N GLU A 799 8.95 5.22 -3.08
CA GLU A 799 8.07 4.61 -2.07
C GLU A 799 7.47 3.30 -2.59
N LEU A 800 8.20 2.21 -2.34
CA LEU A 800 7.74 0.86 -2.68
C LEU A 800 6.41 0.52 -2.00
N ALA A 801 6.14 1.07 -0.82
CA ALA A 801 4.93 0.75 -0.07
C ALA A 801 3.65 1.10 -0.83
N ASP A 802 3.63 2.22 -1.56
CA ASP A 802 2.45 2.67 -2.29
C ASP A 802 2.15 1.75 -3.48
N LEU A 803 3.19 1.19 -4.11
CA LEU A 803 3.03 0.18 -5.17
C LEU A 803 2.54 -1.16 -4.62
N MET A 804 3.08 -1.59 -3.48
CA MET A 804 2.71 -2.85 -2.83
C MET A 804 1.30 -2.83 -2.23
N ILE A 805 0.76 -1.66 -1.90
CA ILE A 805 -0.63 -1.51 -1.46
C ILE A 805 -1.61 -1.62 -2.64
N THR A 806 -1.23 -1.05 -3.79
CA THR A 806 -2.10 -1.02 -4.98
C THR A 806 -2.09 -2.35 -5.75
N SER A 807 -0.90 -2.86 -6.10
CA SER A 807 -0.72 -4.05 -6.96
C SER A 807 0.37 -5.00 -6.43
N PRO A 808 0.22 -5.58 -5.22
CA PRO A 808 1.29 -6.33 -4.55
C PRO A 808 1.84 -7.49 -5.38
N LYS A 809 0.96 -8.26 -6.04
CA LYS A 809 1.35 -9.48 -6.75
C LYS A 809 2.21 -9.18 -7.98
N GLU A 810 1.84 -8.18 -8.77
CA GLU A 810 2.54 -7.81 -10.01
C GLU A 810 3.88 -7.15 -9.68
N VAL A 811 3.87 -6.22 -8.73
CA VAL A 811 5.07 -5.48 -8.28
C VAL A 811 6.09 -6.44 -7.65
N GLU A 812 5.68 -7.31 -6.73
CA GLU A 812 6.59 -8.28 -6.09
C GLU A 812 7.17 -9.26 -7.12
N SER A 813 6.35 -9.74 -8.06
CA SER A 813 6.80 -10.63 -9.13
C SER A 813 7.81 -9.95 -10.06
N ALA A 814 7.56 -8.70 -10.44
CA ALA A 814 8.47 -7.94 -11.30
C ALA A 814 9.80 -7.66 -10.58
N ILE A 815 9.74 -7.19 -9.32
CA ILE A 815 10.93 -6.95 -8.49
C ILE A 815 11.74 -8.24 -8.32
N MET A 816 11.10 -9.37 -8.03
CA MET A 816 11.79 -10.65 -7.88
C MET A 816 12.53 -11.03 -9.17
N ARG A 817 11.85 -10.92 -10.32
CA ARG A 817 12.41 -11.32 -11.61
C ARG A 817 13.56 -10.42 -12.04
N LEU A 818 13.42 -9.10 -11.86
CA LEU A 818 14.51 -8.14 -12.05
C LEU A 818 15.67 -8.47 -11.10
N ALA A 819 15.41 -8.61 -9.80
CA ALA A 819 16.47 -8.79 -8.81
C ALA A 819 17.30 -10.08 -9.01
N GLN A 820 16.70 -11.11 -9.63
CA GLN A 820 17.38 -12.38 -9.91
C GLN A 820 18.23 -12.37 -11.18
N MET A 821 17.80 -11.64 -12.23
CA MET A 821 18.36 -11.79 -13.57
C MET A 821 18.97 -10.48 -14.13
N ALA A 822 18.63 -9.31 -13.60
CA ALA A 822 19.01 -8.03 -14.17
C ALA A 822 20.51 -7.70 -14.08
N ARG A 823 21.25 -8.31 -13.16
CA ARG A 823 22.68 -8.05 -12.94
C ARG A 823 23.52 -8.18 -14.22
N ALA A 824 23.28 -9.22 -15.02
CA ALA A 824 24.07 -9.46 -16.22
C ALA A 824 23.67 -8.51 -17.37
N THR A 825 22.42 -8.05 -17.39
CA THR A 825 21.89 -7.15 -18.43
C THR A 825 22.24 -5.67 -18.19
N GLY A 826 22.95 -5.38 -17.10
CA GLY A 826 23.30 -4.03 -16.65
C GLY A 826 22.10 -3.23 -16.16
N MET A 827 21.08 -3.93 -15.66
CA MET A 827 19.90 -3.33 -15.06
C MET A 827 19.99 -3.45 -13.53
N HIS A 828 19.70 -2.35 -12.83
CA HIS A 828 19.89 -2.22 -11.38
C HIS A 828 18.64 -1.65 -10.73
N LEU A 829 18.38 -2.01 -9.47
CA LEU A 829 17.16 -1.62 -8.76
C LEU A 829 17.51 -0.90 -7.46
N VAL A 830 16.97 0.28 -7.26
CA VAL A 830 17.04 1.04 -6.01
C VAL A 830 15.62 1.17 -5.46
N LEU A 831 15.36 0.44 -4.38
CA LEU A 831 14.06 0.40 -3.72
C LEU A 831 14.14 1.27 -2.48
N ALA A 832 13.29 2.28 -2.36
CA ALA A 832 13.15 3.08 -1.16
C ALA A 832 11.76 2.89 -0.53
N THR A 833 11.70 2.97 0.81
CA THR A 833 10.41 3.01 1.51
C THR A 833 10.50 3.71 2.86
N GLN A 834 9.44 4.43 3.23
CA GLN A 834 9.28 4.97 4.58
C GLN A 834 8.54 4.03 5.54
N ARG A 835 7.98 2.93 5.03
CA ARG A 835 7.19 1.96 5.79
C ARG A 835 7.91 0.61 5.86
N PRO A 836 8.90 0.47 6.77
CA PRO A 836 9.66 -0.77 6.93
C PRO A 836 8.86 -1.87 7.66
N SER A 837 7.77 -2.32 7.06
CA SER A 837 6.91 -3.39 7.57
C SER A 837 7.08 -4.68 6.76
N VAL A 838 6.72 -5.82 7.35
CA VAL A 838 6.99 -7.17 6.79
C VAL A 838 6.15 -7.45 5.53
N ASP A 839 4.99 -6.80 5.43
CA ASP A 839 4.07 -6.81 4.30
C ASP A 839 4.59 -6.02 3.09
N ILE A 840 5.40 -4.98 3.31
CA ILE A 840 6.07 -4.23 2.23
C ILE A 840 7.43 -4.85 1.90
N LEU A 841 8.23 -5.15 2.94
CA LEU A 841 9.55 -5.76 2.83
C LEU A 841 9.45 -7.27 3.07
N THR A 842 8.83 -7.96 2.12
CA THR A 842 8.64 -9.41 2.20
C THR A 842 9.98 -10.14 2.22
N SER A 843 9.96 -11.38 2.71
CA SER A 843 11.16 -12.23 2.69
C SER A 843 11.72 -12.44 1.28
N LEU A 844 10.85 -12.46 0.25
CA LEU A 844 11.28 -12.63 -1.14
C LEU A 844 12.06 -11.43 -1.64
N ILE A 845 11.61 -10.21 -1.33
CA ILE A 845 12.35 -8.98 -1.68
C ILE A 845 13.70 -8.97 -0.97
N LYS A 846 13.73 -9.27 0.34
CA LYS A 846 14.97 -9.26 1.13
C LYS A 846 16.02 -10.26 0.65
N VAL A 847 15.60 -11.45 0.20
CA VAL A 847 16.53 -12.48 -0.30
C VAL A 847 17.18 -12.05 -1.61
N ASN A 848 16.45 -11.35 -2.48
CA ASN A 848 16.97 -10.95 -3.79
C ASN A 848 17.61 -9.54 -3.80
N VAL A 849 17.36 -8.72 -2.76
CA VAL A 849 17.97 -7.39 -2.57
C VAL A 849 18.78 -7.38 -1.26
N PRO A 850 20.03 -7.88 -1.29
CA PRO A 850 20.79 -8.11 -0.08
C PRO A 850 21.58 -6.90 0.42
N ALA A 851 21.84 -5.89 -0.43
CA ALA A 851 22.48 -4.64 -0.01
C ALA A 851 21.41 -3.69 0.54
N ARG A 852 21.65 -3.12 1.72
CA ARG A 852 20.64 -2.39 2.49
C ARG A 852 21.22 -1.16 3.18
N ILE A 853 20.43 -0.09 3.17
CA ILE A 853 20.64 1.13 3.94
C ILE A 853 19.44 1.31 4.86
N ALA A 854 19.69 1.37 6.16
CA ALA A 854 18.68 1.71 7.15
C ALA A 854 19.01 3.06 7.78
N PHE A 855 18.14 4.03 7.58
CA PHE A 855 18.14 5.29 8.32
C PHE A 855 17.45 5.12 9.67
N ALA A 856 17.40 6.20 10.45
CA ALA A 856 16.71 6.21 11.74
C ALA A 856 15.25 5.74 11.62
N VAL A 857 14.88 4.81 12.50
CA VAL A 857 13.54 4.23 12.60
C VAL A 857 13.00 4.30 14.02
N SER A 858 11.68 4.33 14.16
CA SER A 858 11.00 4.47 15.45
C SER A 858 11.15 3.26 16.36
N SER A 859 11.37 2.07 15.80
CA SER A 859 11.40 0.84 16.58
C SER A 859 12.46 -0.15 16.15
N SER A 860 12.85 -0.97 17.11
CA SER A 860 13.79 -2.05 16.89
C SER A 860 13.20 -3.19 16.05
N HIS A 861 11.87 -3.27 15.95
CA HIS A 861 11.20 -4.20 15.05
C HIS A 861 11.45 -3.76 13.60
N ASP A 862 11.28 -2.48 13.31
CA ASP A 862 11.52 -1.89 12.00
C ASP A 862 12.99 -2.02 11.59
N SER A 863 13.92 -1.83 12.52
CA SER A 863 15.35 -2.11 12.28
C SER A 863 15.58 -3.55 11.83
N ARG A 864 14.95 -4.54 12.48
CA ARG A 864 15.05 -5.95 12.07
C ARG A 864 14.36 -6.22 10.74
N THR A 865 13.26 -5.54 10.44
CA THR A 865 12.61 -5.69 9.13
C THR A 865 13.59 -5.32 8.01
N ILE A 866 14.37 -4.24 8.17
CA ILE A 866 15.30 -3.75 7.16
C ILE A 866 16.62 -4.54 7.17
N LEU A 867 17.33 -4.58 8.30
CA LEU A 867 18.72 -5.09 8.36
C LEU A 867 18.83 -6.55 8.78
N ASP A 868 17.72 -7.20 9.17
CA ASP A 868 17.73 -8.46 9.93
C ASP A 868 18.47 -8.36 11.28
N SER A 869 18.85 -7.14 11.69
CA SER A 869 19.55 -6.82 12.93
C SER A 869 18.99 -5.56 13.59
N MET A 870 19.29 -5.39 14.87
CA MET A 870 18.93 -4.20 15.65
C MET A 870 19.99 -3.12 15.49
N GLY A 871 19.62 -1.85 15.69
CA GLY A 871 20.57 -0.74 15.75
C GLY A 871 20.10 0.52 15.03
N ALA A 872 19.23 0.40 14.02
CA ALA A 872 18.73 1.56 13.27
C ALA A 872 17.83 2.46 14.15
N GLU A 873 17.20 1.91 15.19
CA GLU A 873 16.42 2.66 16.18
C GLU A 873 17.27 3.53 17.12
N ARG A 874 18.61 3.39 17.05
CA ARG A 874 19.58 4.16 17.84
C ARG A 874 20.32 5.21 17.00
N LEU A 875 19.95 5.35 15.73
CA LEU A 875 20.48 6.39 14.85
C LEU A 875 19.90 7.75 15.23
N THR A 876 20.64 8.80 14.89
CA THR A 876 20.38 10.18 15.34
C THR A 876 19.60 11.02 14.33
N GLY A 877 19.18 10.41 13.20
CA GLY A 877 18.49 11.08 12.09
C GLY A 877 19.42 11.93 11.23
N MET A 878 18.85 12.77 10.37
CA MET A 878 19.59 13.75 9.53
C MET A 878 20.76 13.12 8.73
N GLY A 879 20.51 12.00 8.05
CA GLY A 879 21.51 11.34 7.20
C GLY A 879 22.37 10.28 7.91
N ASP A 880 22.21 10.10 9.22
CA ASP A 880 22.85 9.02 9.98
C ASP A 880 22.20 7.67 9.64
N MET A 881 23.00 6.71 9.18
CA MET A 881 22.51 5.44 8.63
C MET A 881 23.41 4.24 8.95
N LEU A 882 22.83 3.05 8.84
CA LEU A 882 23.54 1.78 8.83
C LEU A 882 23.50 1.19 7.43
N PHE A 883 24.67 0.91 6.88
CA PHE A 883 24.84 0.26 5.58
C PHE A 883 25.31 -1.18 5.76
N TYR A 884 24.67 -2.09 5.04
CA TYR A 884 25.03 -3.50 4.99
C TYR A 884 25.07 -3.99 3.54
N GLN A 885 26.05 -4.83 3.24
CA GLN A 885 26.13 -5.56 1.97
C GLN A 885 26.71 -6.96 2.24
N PRO A 886 26.42 -7.95 1.38
CA PRO A 886 27.09 -9.25 1.43
C PRO A 886 28.61 -9.09 1.46
N GLY A 887 29.26 -9.82 2.38
CA GLY A 887 30.70 -9.74 2.62
C GLY A 887 31.07 -8.92 3.87
N LEU A 888 30.17 -8.06 4.35
CA LEU A 888 30.34 -7.42 5.66
C LEU A 888 29.83 -8.33 6.77
N ILE A 889 30.55 -8.37 7.89
CA ILE A 889 30.18 -9.17 9.08
C ILE A 889 29.00 -8.51 9.82
N LYS A 890 28.98 -7.18 9.86
CA LYS A 890 27.97 -6.36 10.53
C LYS A 890 27.68 -5.09 9.71
N PRO A 891 26.50 -4.47 9.88
CA PRO A 891 26.22 -3.17 9.31
C PRO A 891 27.23 -2.12 9.80
N ILE A 892 27.76 -1.34 8.86
CA ILE A 892 28.69 -0.22 9.12
C ILE A 892 27.86 1.05 9.25
N ARG A 893 28.18 1.88 10.24
CA ARG A 893 27.52 3.18 10.41
C ARG A 893 28.20 4.22 9.53
N LEU A 894 27.38 4.98 8.80
CA LEU A 894 27.80 6.02 7.87
C LEU A 894 26.96 7.28 8.10
N GLN A 895 27.56 8.43 7.87
CA GLN A 895 26.86 9.70 7.72
C GLN A 895 26.72 10.03 6.24
N GLY A 896 25.48 10.04 5.74
CA GLY A 896 25.16 10.41 4.37
C GLY A 896 25.52 11.87 4.07
N PRO A 897 26.04 12.18 2.87
CA PRO A 897 26.22 13.55 2.42
C PRO A 897 24.86 14.23 2.22
N TYR A 898 24.80 15.49 2.63
CA TYR A 898 23.68 16.38 2.38
C TYR A 898 23.84 17.06 1.02
N ILE A 899 22.77 17.06 0.23
CA ILE A 899 22.59 17.86 -0.97
C ILE A 899 21.29 18.66 -0.79
N SER A 900 21.33 19.95 -1.08
CA SER A 900 20.15 20.81 -0.99
C SER A 900 19.22 20.62 -2.20
N GLU A 901 17.96 21.05 -2.05
CA GLU A 901 17.02 21.08 -3.18
C GLU A 901 17.49 22.08 -4.26
N ASP A 902 18.07 23.22 -3.85
CA ASP A 902 18.62 24.23 -4.76
C ASP A 902 19.78 23.68 -5.59
N GLU A 903 20.71 22.93 -4.97
CA GLU A 903 21.80 22.24 -5.68
C GLU A 903 21.23 21.24 -6.70
N SER A 904 20.26 20.43 -6.28
CA SER A 904 19.61 19.44 -7.14
C SER A 904 18.87 20.09 -8.31
N ASN A 905 18.20 21.22 -8.09
CA ASN A 905 17.52 22.00 -9.11
C ASN A 905 18.51 22.60 -10.12
N ARG A 906 19.63 23.18 -9.66
CA ARG A 906 20.68 23.69 -10.56
C ARG A 906 21.26 22.59 -11.45
N ILE A 907 21.52 21.41 -10.89
CA ILE A 907 22.03 20.26 -11.64
C ILE A 907 21.01 19.79 -12.69
N THR A 908 19.75 19.61 -12.29
CA THR A 908 18.72 19.15 -13.23
C THR A 908 18.39 20.18 -14.29
N GLU A 909 18.41 21.48 -13.97
CA GLU A 909 18.23 22.56 -14.94
C GLU A 909 19.38 22.59 -15.97
N GLU A 910 20.62 22.44 -15.54
CA GLU A 910 21.78 22.35 -16.45
C GLU A 910 21.65 21.13 -17.38
N LEU A 911 21.27 19.97 -16.84
CA LEU A 911 21.09 18.75 -17.63
C LEU A 911 19.93 18.86 -18.64
N ARG A 912 18.82 19.52 -18.29
CA ARG A 912 17.67 19.74 -19.19
C ARG A 912 18.00 20.62 -20.39
N ARG A 913 19.02 21.48 -20.28
CA ARG A 913 19.47 22.36 -21.36
C ARG A 913 20.28 21.63 -22.43
N GLN A 914 20.79 20.42 -22.11
CA GLN A 914 21.55 19.59 -23.03
C GLN A 914 20.63 18.87 -24.00
N VAL A 915 21.03 18.78 -25.28
CA VAL A 915 20.28 18.07 -26.32
C VAL A 915 21.13 17.01 -26.99
N PHE A 916 20.51 15.87 -27.27
CA PHE A 916 21.07 14.81 -28.08
C PHE A 916 19.96 13.98 -28.73
N GLU A 917 20.28 13.35 -29.85
CA GLU A 917 19.38 12.41 -30.51
C GLU A 917 19.26 11.13 -29.68
N ASP A 918 18.07 10.90 -29.13
CA ASP A 918 17.84 9.81 -28.20
C ASP A 918 17.38 8.52 -28.90
N ALA A 919 18.31 7.87 -29.58
CA ALA A 919 18.06 6.61 -30.27
C ALA A 919 17.59 5.48 -29.33
N PHE A 920 17.97 5.53 -28.04
CA PHE A 920 17.56 4.51 -27.08
C PHE A 920 16.07 4.64 -26.72
N VAL A 921 15.61 5.85 -26.43
CA VAL A 921 14.20 6.11 -26.10
C VAL A 921 13.31 5.89 -27.32
N GLU A 922 13.76 6.28 -28.52
CA GLU A 922 13.00 6.00 -29.74
C GLU A 922 12.79 4.49 -29.97
N LEU A 923 13.83 3.69 -29.76
CA LEU A 923 13.78 2.25 -30.02
C LEU A 923 13.12 1.44 -28.89
N TYR A 924 13.32 1.83 -27.64
CA TYR A 924 12.95 1.03 -26.47
C TYR A 924 12.02 1.75 -25.48
N GLY A 925 11.76 3.04 -25.63
CA GLY A 925 10.79 3.79 -24.82
C GLY A 925 9.42 3.10 -24.70
N PRO A 926 8.86 2.56 -25.81
CA PRO A 926 7.58 1.85 -25.76
C PRO A 926 7.55 0.61 -24.86
N ASP A 927 8.70 -0.01 -24.57
CA ASP A 927 8.78 -1.12 -23.62
C ASP A 927 8.34 -0.68 -22.20
N PHE A 928 8.35 0.62 -21.91
CA PHE A 928 8.10 1.21 -20.60
C PHE A 928 6.80 2.01 -20.52
N ASP A 929 5.88 1.96 -21.49
CA ASP A 929 4.66 2.81 -21.49
C ASP A 929 3.54 2.31 -20.56
N GLY A 930 3.67 1.12 -19.98
CA GLY A 930 2.81 0.67 -18.88
C GLY A 930 1.42 0.20 -19.29
N ALA A 931 1.23 -0.24 -20.55
CA ALA A 931 -0.04 -0.82 -21.00
C ALA A 931 -0.35 -2.13 -20.24
N VAL A 932 -1.05 -2.01 -19.12
CA VAL A 932 -1.81 -3.11 -18.51
C VAL A 932 -3.08 -3.27 -19.33
N GLU A 933 -3.08 -4.20 -20.29
CA GLU A 933 -4.30 -4.62 -20.97
C GLU A 933 -5.33 -5.08 -19.91
N SER A 934 -6.26 -4.19 -19.61
CA SER A 934 -7.42 -4.47 -18.78
C SER A 934 -8.42 -5.26 -19.62
N GLY A 935 -8.31 -6.60 -19.68
CA GLY A 935 -9.33 -7.43 -20.30
C GLY A 935 -8.97 -8.87 -20.61
N GLY A 936 -9.06 -9.77 -19.63
CA GLY A 936 -9.04 -11.23 -19.85
C GLY A 936 -7.63 -11.84 -19.94
N PRO A 937 -7.51 -13.18 -19.97
CA PRO A 937 -6.22 -13.85 -20.09
C PRO A 937 -5.63 -13.58 -21.48
N SER A 938 -4.90 -12.47 -21.61
CA SER A 938 -4.11 -12.16 -22.81
C SER A 938 -2.96 -13.14 -22.91
N HIS A 939 -3.00 -13.96 -23.95
CA HIS A 939 -1.92 -14.83 -24.37
C HIS A 939 -0.73 -14.01 -24.91
N ASP A 940 0.47 -14.33 -24.45
CA ASP A 940 1.76 -13.84 -24.94
C ASP A 940 1.84 -13.85 -26.48
N LYS A 941 1.74 -12.68 -27.13
CA LYS A 941 2.07 -12.55 -28.57
C LYS A 941 3.59 -12.59 -28.84
N ALA A 942 4.42 -12.54 -27.80
CA ALA A 942 5.89 -12.59 -27.92
C ALA A 942 6.50 -14.00 -27.74
N ASN A 943 5.67 -15.03 -27.50
CA ASN A 943 6.12 -16.39 -27.19
C ASN A 943 5.24 -17.46 -27.87
N LEU A 944 4.83 -17.21 -29.12
CA LEU A 944 4.08 -18.16 -29.93
C LEU A 944 5.04 -19.21 -30.51
N ASP A 945 4.90 -20.46 -30.05
CA ASP A 945 5.63 -21.61 -30.58
C ASP A 945 5.01 -22.07 -31.91
N PHE A 946 5.59 -21.61 -33.03
CA PHE A 946 5.14 -21.96 -34.38
C PHE A 946 5.49 -23.40 -34.80
N SER A 947 6.08 -24.21 -33.90
CA SER A 947 6.43 -25.61 -34.18
C SER A 947 5.31 -26.62 -33.86
N ASP A 948 4.08 -26.18 -33.52
CA ASP A 948 2.98 -27.11 -33.23
C ASP A 948 2.68 -28.00 -34.46
N PRO A 949 2.77 -29.33 -34.32
CA PRO A 949 2.61 -30.26 -35.45
C PRO A 949 1.20 -30.22 -36.09
N LEU A 950 0.20 -29.69 -35.38
CA LEU A 950 -1.18 -29.56 -35.89
C LEU A 950 -1.44 -28.21 -36.58
N LEU A 951 -0.45 -27.31 -36.62
CA LEU A 951 -0.63 -25.95 -37.15
C LEU A 951 -0.93 -25.93 -38.66
N ARG A 952 -0.22 -26.73 -39.46
CA ARG A 952 -0.47 -26.89 -40.90
C ARG A 952 -1.88 -27.45 -41.16
N GLN A 953 -2.28 -28.48 -40.41
CA GLN A 953 -3.61 -29.07 -40.52
C GLN A 953 -4.71 -28.09 -40.09
N ALA A 954 -4.47 -27.26 -39.08
CA ALA A 954 -5.40 -26.22 -38.66
C ALA A 954 -5.59 -25.16 -39.75
N ALA A 955 -4.51 -24.74 -40.42
CA ALA A 955 -4.58 -23.80 -41.55
C ALA A 955 -5.40 -24.37 -42.72
N GLU A 956 -5.14 -25.62 -43.10
CA GLU A 956 -5.87 -26.32 -44.17
C GLU A 956 -7.38 -26.42 -43.87
N ILE A 957 -7.74 -26.77 -42.63
CA ILE A 957 -9.15 -26.85 -42.19
C ILE A 957 -9.83 -25.48 -42.27
N CYS A 958 -9.14 -24.41 -41.85
CA CYS A 958 -9.69 -23.07 -41.94
C CYS A 958 -9.92 -22.65 -43.40
N ILE A 959 -8.96 -22.92 -44.29
CA ILE A 959 -9.07 -22.59 -45.72
C ILE A 959 -10.18 -23.38 -46.41
N GLU A 960 -10.31 -24.68 -46.12
CA GLU A 960 -11.37 -25.53 -46.71
C GLU A 960 -12.78 -25.11 -46.26
N GLU A 961 -12.94 -24.64 -45.01
CA GLU A 961 -14.23 -24.20 -44.48
C GLU A 961 -14.50 -22.70 -44.71
N GLY A 962 -13.51 -21.94 -45.21
CA GLY A 962 -13.58 -20.51 -45.49
C GLY A 962 -13.71 -19.60 -44.25
N GLN A 963 -13.78 -20.18 -43.06
CA GLN A 963 -13.90 -19.47 -41.78
C GLN A 963 -13.14 -20.22 -40.68
N GLY A 964 -12.42 -19.49 -39.85
CA GLY A 964 -11.77 -20.03 -38.67
C GLY A 964 -12.69 -19.98 -37.44
N SER A 965 -12.86 -21.12 -36.77
CA SER A 965 -13.55 -21.19 -35.48
C SER A 965 -12.85 -22.14 -34.52
N VAL A 966 -12.64 -21.67 -33.28
CA VAL A 966 -12.01 -22.45 -32.20
C VAL A 966 -12.79 -23.74 -31.92
N SER A 967 -14.12 -23.68 -31.91
CA SER A 967 -14.96 -24.87 -31.68
C SER A 967 -14.93 -25.86 -32.84
N ARG A 968 -14.66 -25.40 -34.07
CA ARG A 968 -14.48 -26.25 -35.25
C ARG A 968 -13.13 -26.96 -35.24
N LEU A 969 -12.06 -26.22 -34.98
CA LEU A 969 -10.72 -26.79 -34.80
C LEU A 969 -10.70 -27.81 -33.64
N GLN A 970 -11.41 -27.54 -32.55
CA GLN A 970 -11.58 -28.45 -31.43
C GLN A 970 -12.15 -29.82 -31.87
N ARG A 971 -13.20 -29.82 -32.68
CA ARG A 971 -13.89 -31.04 -33.15
C ARG A 971 -13.12 -31.77 -34.25
N ARG A 972 -12.53 -31.05 -35.19
CA ARG A 972 -11.82 -31.62 -36.34
C ARG A 972 -10.45 -32.20 -35.96
N LEU A 973 -9.71 -31.51 -35.09
CA LEU A 973 -8.38 -31.95 -34.64
C LEU A 973 -8.43 -32.77 -33.35
N SER A 974 -9.62 -32.98 -32.76
CA SER A 974 -9.81 -33.69 -31.49
C SER A 974 -8.94 -33.15 -30.33
N VAL A 975 -8.76 -31.82 -30.29
CA VAL A 975 -7.94 -31.13 -29.29
C VAL A 975 -8.80 -30.41 -28.25
N GLY A 976 -8.27 -30.15 -27.06
CA GLY A 976 -8.99 -29.37 -26.03
C GLY A 976 -9.18 -27.90 -26.43
N HIS A 977 -10.19 -27.22 -25.86
CA HIS A 977 -10.54 -25.82 -26.15
C HIS A 977 -9.33 -24.86 -26.06
N ALA A 978 -8.49 -25.03 -25.04
CA ALA A 978 -7.28 -24.21 -24.85
C ALA A 978 -6.26 -24.38 -25.98
N ARG A 979 -6.11 -25.59 -26.53
CA ARG A 979 -5.16 -25.86 -27.63
C ARG A 979 -5.74 -25.41 -28.98
N ALA A 980 -7.04 -25.58 -29.19
CA ALA A 980 -7.72 -25.03 -30.37
C ALA A 980 -7.65 -23.49 -30.41
N GLY A 981 -7.76 -22.82 -29.24
CA GLY A 981 -7.56 -21.38 -29.11
C GLY A 981 -6.15 -20.97 -29.52
N LYS A 982 -5.13 -21.65 -28.98
CA LYS A 982 -3.73 -21.40 -29.36
C LYS A 982 -3.44 -21.57 -30.85
N LEU A 983 -3.97 -22.63 -31.47
CA LEU A 983 -3.83 -22.83 -32.93
C LEU A 983 -4.46 -21.69 -33.71
N MET A 984 -5.63 -21.21 -33.27
CA MET A 984 -6.32 -20.09 -33.89
C MET A 984 -5.56 -18.76 -33.76
N ASP A 985 -4.93 -18.54 -32.61
CA ASP A 985 -4.10 -17.35 -32.36
C ASP A 985 -2.77 -17.42 -33.13
N LEU A 986 -2.20 -18.62 -33.32
CA LEU A 986 -1.05 -18.85 -34.20
C LEU A 986 -1.38 -18.55 -35.68
N LEU A 987 -2.56 -18.99 -36.15
CA LEU A 987 -3.04 -18.69 -37.50
C LEU A 987 -3.28 -17.17 -37.69
N GLU A 988 -3.75 -16.46 -36.67
CA GLU A 988 -3.88 -14.99 -36.70
C GLU A 988 -2.50 -14.33 -36.77
N ALA A 989 -1.55 -14.81 -35.96
CA ALA A 989 -0.19 -14.26 -35.92
C ALA A 989 0.56 -14.44 -37.24
N MET A 990 0.29 -15.53 -37.98
CA MET A 990 0.83 -15.76 -39.33
C MET A 990 0.07 -15.01 -40.42
N GLY A 991 -1.01 -14.28 -40.10
CA GLY A 991 -1.83 -13.57 -41.09
C GLY A 991 -2.71 -14.48 -41.94
N ILE A 992 -2.91 -15.75 -41.54
CA ILE A 992 -3.76 -16.73 -42.24
C ILE A 992 -5.25 -16.46 -41.95
N VAL A 993 -5.57 -16.00 -40.74
CA VAL A 993 -6.93 -15.61 -40.34
C VAL A 993 -6.97 -14.20 -39.78
N SER A 994 -8.12 -13.52 -39.91
CA SER A 994 -8.32 -12.15 -39.46
C SER A 994 -8.35 -12.03 -37.94
N LYS A 995 -8.19 -10.79 -37.43
CA LYS A 995 -8.23 -10.50 -35.98
C LYS A 995 -9.57 -10.89 -35.37
N HIS A 996 -9.57 -11.20 -34.07
CA HIS A 996 -10.77 -11.57 -33.34
C HIS A 996 -11.84 -10.45 -33.34
N GLN A 997 -13.01 -10.72 -33.92
CA GLN A 997 -14.16 -9.81 -33.97
C GLN A 997 -15.32 -10.32 -33.10
N GLY A 998 -15.07 -10.52 -31.80
CA GLY A 998 -16.09 -10.96 -30.84
C GLY A 998 -16.60 -12.38 -31.10
N SER A 999 -17.92 -12.61 -31.06
CA SER A 999 -18.51 -13.97 -31.18
C SER A 999 -18.58 -14.54 -32.60
N LYS A 1000 -18.15 -13.79 -33.62
CA LYS A 1000 -18.17 -14.23 -35.02
C LYS A 1000 -16.96 -15.10 -35.38
N PRO A 1001 -17.11 -16.08 -36.30
CA PRO A 1001 -15.97 -16.81 -36.87
C PRO A 1001 -14.96 -15.85 -37.53
N ARG A 1002 -13.66 -16.14 -37.42
CA ARG A 1002 -12.62 -15.31 -38.04
C ARG A 1002 -12.57 -15.61 -39.55
N GLU A 1003 -12.36 -14.58 -40.35
CA GLU A 1003 -12.27 -14.73 -41.81
C GLU A 1003 -10.89 -15.24 -42.20
N VAL A 1004 -10.81 -16.05 -43.26
CA VAL A 1004 -9.54 -16.57 -43.77
C VAL A 1004 -9.00 -15.61 -44.83
N LEU A 1005 -7.73 -15.25 -44.72
CA LEU A 1005 -7.10 -14.19 -45.52
C LEU A 1005 -6.24 -14.72 -46.67
N ILE A 1006 -5.98 -16.03 -46.71
CA ILE A 1006 -5.12 -16.67 -47.72
C ILE A 1006 -5.83 -17.84 -48.41
N ASN A 1007 -5.38 -18.20 -49.61
CA ASN A 1007 -5.91 -19.33 -50.37
C ASN A 1007 -4.98 -20.55 -50.27
N ARG A 1008 -5.47 -21.72 -50.72
CA ARG A 1008 -4.71 -22.99 -50.68
C ARG A 1008 -3.40 -22.94 -51.46
N GLU A 1009 -3.30 -22.06 -52.45
CA GLU A 1009 -2.10 -21.86 -53.28
C GLU A 1009 -0.98 -21.14 -52.53
N ASP A 1010 -1.30 -20.39 -51.46
CA ASP A 1010 -0.35 -19.59 -50.67
C ASP A 1010 0.26 -20.38 -49.50
N LEU A 1011 -0.36 -21.50 -49.10
CA LEU A 1011 0.12 -22.37 -48.00
C LEU A 1011 1.61 -22.79 -48.10
N PRO A 1012 2.18 -23.08 -49.29
CA PRO A 1012 3.59 -23.42 -49.42
C PRO A 1012 4.55 -22.28 -49.01
N GLU A 1013 4.13 -21.02 -49.06
CA GLU A 1013 4.94 -19.87 -48.62
C GLU A 1013 5.08 -19.81 -47.09
N TYR A 1014 4.07 -20.30 -46.36
CA TYR A 1014 4.03 -20.29 -44.90
C TYR A 1014 4.63 -21.55 -44.25
N PHE A 1015 4.45 -22.72 -44.87
CA PHE A 1015 4.84 -24.02 -44.28
C PHE A 1015 5.89 -24.80 -45.09
N GLY A 1016 6.37 -24.26 -46.22
CA GLY A 1016 7.19 -25.01 -47.18
C GLY A 1016 6.37 -26.06 -47.94
N LYS A 1017 6.97 -26.66 -48.98
CA LYS A 1017 6.31 -27.73 -49.78
C LYS A 1017 5.92 -28.93 -48.92
#